data_AF-A0A958WL84-F1
#
_entry.id   AF-A0A958WL84-F1
#
_cell.length_a   1.000
_cell.length_b   1.000
_cell.length_c   1.000
_cell.angle_alpha   90.00
_cell.angle_beta   90.00
_cell.angle_gamma   90.00
#
_symmetry.space_group_name_H-M   'P 1'
#
loop_
_entity.id
_entity.type
_entity.pdbx_description
1 polymer ?
#
loop_
_entity_poly.entity_id
_entity_poly.type
_entity_poly.pdbx_seq_one_letter_code
_entity_poly.pdbx_strand_id
1 'polypeptide(L)'
;ALSKAEENFYHDSHSGLGKLDPATEKPIINTGVYGLGSRDFRQEHIIGAYDYAVGKIARQDGKTVNDGESFFYLGIDHPYAVVSDESPSGLPDGSIAVRFHSIGGWGMITTGKNLGMIIGEFSNYIAVRDKRVDEDGTPEEIIHVSANPKYGSEKKGAPTNYFMVASPERIKVNCDLHHVDVVLCCDPKAFLHTNPLNGLREGGSFVWESSEHDPNEAWKRIPKKYRQEIIDKKIRLYGLNGFEIARHATDREDLQTRMQGNSFLGAFFGVSSFLKDYNIPKDEFMETVKQQYEHKFGRFGEAVVASNMLVMTEGFENVFEIAHGEVSAEDTSTFLARLVTPCEVELYEMPIDGSAKAPLYQMATFDKEFRAGLGYDQPSSPLSSVGMMAAGTGRTASKYVARREVPIYKAENCTQCMECIVACPDTALPNTAQDISTIIRTTIRSYVSNESVKEELLGKIQEIDAAVRAEMLEKAAIKEDKTKFGTIVMDRLENLGLLTKDSPAYNEMQDILLRLPIAFHNVKGVFAGKEKKEPGEGGIFSIFVSDLCKGCGACVSACGSHEALVMAPETEEIHTDYKSAINFLDLLGNTPRKYLGLYNPDNPEESKAATLKFHLMLRSQYEALMSGDGACAGCGEKSILHAVASLTEAMMRPIFHRKSERLNLKADDLESNGVEVLKGLKAKDPAMYDLFRQAVLHLVMGMGGTDDKETKARIAGEFKGTDKDIVEGLTAVLRQDAYNLKDLQAIEGKLPNGMSAMAMTAHTGCNTVYGSTPANTPHPYPWMNSLFQDGATIGWLVGESFMTDHARMSVIPERLTNFILEGFNSKFTQQDYFTFTHFSDMDMTDNEVHEMPKVWAVGGDGGMGDIGYQNVSKVVMQNRPNVKMVLLDTQVYSNTGGQNSESSPMPGGFDMNQFGAATQGKHTERKSVAESFLSGHGSPFVAQVSLANSGTLYKAIMDGLYYRGTAFFQTYTPCMPEHGIPDYAAELQALRSRDSRGMPEFVFNPTLGETYMDALDVKSNQSYQTDWATKLAPVTKKRYTYTVAHWAFTEARFRFHHKIVKPEAVEGMISLEDKLKLITMDDIINRRHTDPNHRSYIPDFGVYTIDYDENGNEVYHTLSIQMVLFAVERRKAWRMLQSRAGVINKEYEEQKALLAKIDTEGKSIDEAIEELAHA
;
A
#
# COMPACT_ATOMS: atom_id res chain seq x y z
N ALA A 1 -30.62 -32.79 -23.38
CA ALA A 1 -30.78 -33.93 -24.30
C ALA A 1 -31.52 -35.08 -23.62
N LEU A 2 -31.03 -35.59 -22.48
CA LEU A 2 -31.67 -36.67 -21.71
C LEU A 2 -33.15 -36.42 -21.39
N SER A 3 -33.52 -35.25 -20.83
CA SER A 3 -34.94 -34.92 -20.56
C SER A 3 -35.81 -34.91 -21.82
N LYS A 4 -35.27 -34.49 -22.97
CA LYS A 4 -35.99 -34.52 -24.25
C LYS A 4 -36.15 -35.94 -24.80
N ALA A 5 -35.16 -36.82 -24.58
CA ALA A 5 -35.23 -38.23 -24.95
C ALA A 5 -36.19 -39.01 -24.03
N GLU A 6 -36.24 -38.66 -22.75
CA GLU A 6 -37.23 -39.15 -21.77
C GLU A 6 -38.65 -38.70 -22.13
N GLU A 7 -38.83 -37.44 -22.51
CA GLU A 7 -40.11 -36.97 -23.06
C GLU A 7 -40.51 -37.77 -24.31
N ASN A 8 -39.58 -38.02 -25.25
CA ASN A 8 -39.81 -38.85 -26.44
C ASN A 8 -40.25 -40.29 -26.14
N PHE A 9 -39.86 -40.85 -24.99
CA PHE A 9 -40.33 -42.16 -24.56
C PHE A 9 -41.83 -42.17 -24.26
N TYR A 10 -42.34 -41.13 -23.60
CA TYR A 10 -43.76 -40.98 -23.32
C TYR A 10 -44.55 -40.40 -24.49
N HIS A 11 -43.97 -39.44 -25.19
CA HIS A 11 -44.58 -38.63 -26.25
C HIS A 11 -43.51 -38.24 -27.27
N ASP A 12 -43.59 -38.66 -28.54
CA ASP A 12 -42.67 -38.26 -29.63
C ASP A 12 -42.73 -36.73 -29.89
N SER A 13 -42.12 -35.95 -29.00
CA SER A 13 -42.27 -34.50 -28.87
C SER A 13 -41.13 -33.76 -29.55
N HIS A 14 -39.98 -34.42 -29.75
CA HIS A 14 -38.75 -33.85 -30.30
C HIS A 14 -38.22 -34.69 -31.46
N SER A 15 -38.42 -34.25 -32.71
CA SER A 15 -37.94 -34.98 -33.89
C SER A 15 -36.40 -35.05 -33.95
N GLY A 16 -35.84 -36.20 -34.34
CA GLY A 16 -34.39 -36.39 -34.51
C GLY A 16 -33.62 -36.78 -33.24
N LEU A 17 -34.32 -36.95 -32.11
CA LEU A 17 -33.78 -37.52 -30.88
C LEU A 17 -34.44 -38.88 -30.60
N GLY A 18 -33.64 -39.89 -30.24
CA GLY A 18 -34.16 -41.21 -29.84
C GLY A 18 -34.97 -41.16 -28.54
N LYS A 19 -35.78 -42.19 -28.32
CA LYS A 19 -36.50 -42.41 -27.05
C LYS A 19 -35.52 -42.95 -26.00
N LEU A 20 -35.72 -42.57 -24.75
CA LEU A 20 -34.97 -43.07 -23.60
C LEU A 20 -35.94 -43.49 -22.51
N ASP A 21 -36.01 -44.78 -22.19
CA ASP A 21 -36.82 -45.31 -21.07
C ASP A 21 -36.22 -44.82 -19.74
N PRO A 22 -36.91 -43.94 -19.00
CA PRO A 22 -36.37 -43.41 -17.75
C PRO A 22 -36.20 -44.46 -16.65
N ALA A 23 -36.87 -45.62 -16.75
CA ALA A 23 -36.77 -46.69 -15.75
C ALA A 23 -35.54 -47.58 -15.95
N THR A 24 -35.05 -47.73 -17.19
CA THR A 24 -33.97 -48.69 -17.50
C THR A 24 -32.78 -48.08 -18.21
N GLU A 25 -32.95 -46.94 -18.91
CA GLU A 25 -31.94 -46.35 -19.79
C GLU A 25 -31.42 -45.00 -19.28
N LYS A 26 -31.96 -44.49 -18.18
CA LYS A 26 -31.49 -43.24 -17.58
C LYS A 26 -30.11 -43.45 -16.94
N PRO A 27 -29.05 -42.80 -17.45
CA PRO A 27 -27.72 -42.92 -16.85
C PRO A 27 -27.70 -42.26 -15.47
N ILE A 28 -26.82 -42.76 -14.59
CA ILE A 28 -26.50 -42.05 -13.35
C ILE A 28 -25.82 -40.74 -13.73
N ILE A 29 -26.39 -39.62 -13.30
CA ILE A 29 -25.84 -38.29 -13.53
C ILE A 29 -25.11 -37.87 -12.25
N ASN A 30 -23.80 -37.74 -12.35
CA ASN A 30 -22.99 -37.12 -11.31
C ASN A 30 -22.67 -35.67 -11.67
N THR A 31 -22.52 -34.83 -10.66
CA THR A 31 -22.26 -33.39 -10.81
C THR A 31 -21.03 -33.01 -10.01
N GLY A 32 -20.03 -32.43 -10.67
CA GLY A 32 -18.79 -31.97 -10.05
C GLY A 32 -18.60 -30.46 -10.18
N VAL A 33 -17.93 -29.85 -9.19
CA VAL A 33 -17.47 -28.46 -9.25
C VAL A 33 -15.94 -28.42 -9.27
N TYR A 34 -15.37 -27.64 -10.20
CA TYR A 34 -13.93 -27.47 -10.38
C TYR A 34 -13.63 -26.05 -10.91
N GLY A 35 -12.37 -25.60 -10.83
CA GLY A 35 -11.90 -24.38 -11.49
C GLY A 35 -12.41 -23.05 -10.91
N LEU A 36 -13.02 -23.05 -9.73
CA LEU A 36 -13.48 -21.81 -9.07
C LEU A 36 -12.30 -20.91 -8.76
N GLY A 37 -12.35 -19.64 -9.17
CA GLY A 37 -11.27 -18.69 -8.95
C GLY A 37 -9.94 -19.13 -9.57
N SER A 38 -9.99 -19.88 -10.68
CA SER A 38 -8.81 -20.49 -11.31
C SER A 38 -8.08 -21.51 -10.42
N ARG A 39 -8.77 -22.14 -9.46
CA ARG A 39 -8.23 -23.28 -8.70
C ARG A 39 -7.85 -24.40 -9.66
N ASP A 40 -6.66 -24.97 -9.42
CA ASP A 40 -6.03 -25.87 -10.37
C ASP A 40 -6.82 -27.17 -10.60
N PHE A 41 -6.83 -27.64 -11.84
CA PHE A 41 -7.55 -28.84 -12.27
C PHE A 41 -6.63 -29.77 -13.05
N ARG A 42 -6.08 -30.76 -12.33
CA ARG A 42 -5.04 -31.68 -12.80
C ARG A 42 -5.57 -33.08 -13.13
N GLN A 43 -4.69 -33.91 -13.66
CA GLN A 43 -4.95 -35.27 -14.12
C GLN A 43 -5.53 -36.15 -13.03
N GLU A 44 -5.00 -36.09 -11.80
CA GLU A 44 -5.51 -36.86 -10.66
C GLU A 44 -6.97 -36.51 -10.30
N HIS A 45 -7.42 -35.29 -10.61
CA HIS A 45 -8.81 -34.89 -10.41
C HIS A 45 -9.72 -35.42 -11.51
N ILE A 46 -9.23 -35.47 -12.76
CA ILE A 46 -9.97 -36.06 -13.88
C ILE A 46 -10.16 -37.57 -13.63
N ILE A 47 -9.09 -38.25 -13.26
CA ILE A 47 -9.10 -39.68 -12.94
C ILE A 47 -9.98 -39.92 -11.71
N GLY A 48 -9.84 -39.10 -10.66
CA GLY A 48 -10.67 -39.19 -9.46
C GLY A 48 -12.16 -39.04 -9.75
N ALA A 49 -12.54 -38.09 -10.61
CA ALA A 49 -13.93 -37.94 -11.04
C ALA A 49 -14.47 -39.20 -11.75
N TYR A 50 -13.66 -39.78 -12.64
CA TYR A 50 -14.01 -41.02 -13.33
C TYR A 50 -14.15 -42.19 -12.35
N ASP A 51 -13.14 -42.39 -11.50
CA ASP A 51 -13.11 -43.49 -10.53
C ASP A 51 -14.25 -43.40 -9.51
N TYR A 52 -14.63 -42.19 -9.08
CA TYR A 52 -15.79 -41.99 -8.22
C TYR A 52 -17.09 -42.34 -8.96
N ALA A 53 -17.25 -41.86 -10.20
CA ALA A 53 -18.45 -42.09 -11.00
C ALA A 53 -18.68 -43.58 -11.32
N VAL A 54 -17.61 -44.39 -11.40
CA VAL A 54 -17.69 -45.85 -11.57
C VAL A 54 -17.67 -46.64 -10.25
N GLY A 55 -17.65 -45.95 -9.10
CA GLY A 55 -17.72 -46.56 -7.77
C GLY A 55 -16.43 -47.24 -7.27
N LYS A 56 -15.26 -46.87 -7.80
CA LYS A 56 -13.95 -47.38 -7.35
C LYS A 56 -13.43 -46.69 -6.11
N ILE A 57 -13.71 -45.39 -5.96
CA ILE A 57 -13.25 -44.58 -4.83
C ILE A 57 -14.43 -43.93 -4.11
N ALA A 58 -14.22 -43.58 -2.85
CA ALA A 58 -15.13 -42.76 -2.07
C ALA A 58 -14.70 -41.28 -2.13
N ARG A 59 -15.60 -40.38 -1.75
CA ARG A 59 -15.22 -39.01 -1.36
C ARG A 59 -14.39 -39.05 -0.07
N GLN A 60 -13.75 -37.93 0.25
CA GLN A 60 -12.99 -37.79 1.50
C GLN A 60 -13.82 -38.02 2.78
N ASP A 61 -15.13 -37.77 2.77
CA ASP A 61 -16.06 -38.10 3.88
C ASP A 61 -16.46 -39.58 3.96
N GLY A 62 -15.92 -40.42 3.07
CA GLY A 62 -16.13 -41.86 3.03
C GLY A 62 -17.38 -42.30 2.26
N LYS A 63 -18.20 -41.38 1.75
CA LYS A 63 -19.39 -41.75 0.96
C LYS A 63 -19.06 -42.05 -0.50
N THR A 64 -19.85 -42.92 -1.11
CA THR A 64 -19.70 -43.42 -2.48
C THR A 64 -20.92 -43.09 -3.34
N VAL A 65 -20.80 -43.26 -4.66
CA VAL A 65 -21.96 -43.17 -5.58
C VAL A 65 -23.07 -44.17 -5.23
N ASN A 66 -22.73 -45.31 -4.62
CA ASN A 66 -23.69 -46.32 -4.20
C ASN A 66 -24.50 -45.90 -2.97
N ASP A 67 -24.05 -44.90 -2.22
CA ASP A 67 -24.79 -44.30 -1.10
C ASP A 67 -25.83 -43.27 -1.59
N GLY A 68 -25.99 -43.11 -2.91
CA GLY A 68 -26.90 -42.14 -3.54
C GLY A 68 -26.31 -40.74 -3.66
N GLU A 69 -25.03 -40.57 -3.38
CA GLU A 69 -24.33 -39.28 -3.43
C GLU A 69 -23.80 -39.00 -4.84
N SER A 70 -24.39 -38.03 -5.53
CA SER A 70 -24.03 -37.69 -6.91
C SER A 70 -23.13 -36.45 -7.05
N PHE A 71 -22.85 -35.73 -5.95
CA PHE A 71 -22.12 -34.47 -5.96
C PHE A 71 -20.72 -34.59 -5.34
N PHE A 72 -19.73 -33.95 -5.97
CA PHE A 72 -18.33 -33.93 -5.51
C PHE A 72 -17.57 -32.66 -5.95
N TYR A 73 -16.41 -32.41 -5.32
CA TYR A 73 -15.46 -31.36 -5.70
C TYR A 73 -14.19 -31.94 -6.32
N LEU A 74 -13.55 -31.16 -7.18
CA LEU A 74 -12.28 -31.50 -7.85
C LEU A 74 -11.27 -30.37 -7.66
N GLY A 75 -10.05 -30.68 -7.20
CA GLY A 75 -8.98 -29.72 -6.97
C GLY A 75 -9.19 -28.73 -5.82
N ILE A 76 -10.27 -28.91 -5.06
CA ILE A 76 -10.59 -28.11 -3.87
C ILE A 76 -10.53 -29.06 -2.68
N ASP A 77 -9.73 -28.71 -1.67
CA ASP A 77 -9.71 -29.45 -0.41
C ASP A 77 -11.03 -29.21 0.34
N HIS A 78 -11.92 -30.19 0.27
CA HIS A 78 -13.30 -30.19 0.77
C HIS A 78 -13.67 -31.62 1.20
N PRO A 79 -14.52 -31.84 2.23
CA PRO A 79 -14.97 -33.18 2.61
C PRO A 79 -15.62 -34.02 1.49
N TYR A 80 -16.04 -33.40 0.39
CA TYR A 80 -16.68 -34.06 -0.75
C TYR A 80 -15.73 -34.14 -1.95
N ALA A 81 -14.45 -33.85 -1.75
CA ALA A 81 -13.44 -33.95 -2.79
C ALA A 81 -13.22 -35.41 -3.18
N VAL A 82 -12.96 -35.63 -4.46
CA VAL A 82 -12.52 -36.91 -5.01
C VAL A 82 -11.21 -36.67 -5.76
N VAL A 83 -10.22 -37.51 -5.48
CA VAL A 83 -8.88 -37.42 -6.06
C VAL A 83 -8.35 -38.83 -6.24
N SER A 84 -7.72 -39.11 -7.38
CA SER A 84 -7.04 -40.38 -7.60
C SER A 84 -5.66 -40.38 -6.96
N ASP A 85 -5.18 -41.54 -6.53
CA ASP A 85 -3.77 -41.73 -6.17
C ASP A 85 -2.86 -41.66 -7.41
N GLU A 86 -3.41 -41.83 -8.62
CA GLU A 86 -2.69 -41.69 -9.87
C GLU A 86 -2.52 -40.22 -10.25
N SER A 87 -1.26 -39.75 -10.28
CA SER A 87 -0.90 -38.38 -10.66
C SER A 87 0.03 -38.34 -11.90
N PRO A 88 -0.39 -38.83 -13.07
CA PRO A 88 0.45 -38.84 -14.26
C PRO A 88 0.72 -37.42 -14.76
N SER A 89 1.91 -37.19 -15.32
CA SER A 89 2.28 -35.88 -15.92
C SER A 89 1.33 -35.45 -17.04
N GLY A 90 0.89 -36.40 -17.87
CA GLY A 90 0.08 -36.15 -19.06
C GLY A 90 0.80 -35.38 -20.18
N LEU A 91 2.08 -35.04 -20.00
CA LEU A 91 2.94 -34.48 -21.04
C LEU A 91 3.38 -35.59 -22.01
N PRO A 92 3.56 -35.28 -23.31
CA PRO A 92 4.12 -36.24 -24.27
C PRO A 92 5.53 -36.71 -23.89
N ASP A 93 5.89 -37.92 -24.29
CA ASP A 93 7.23 -38.45 -24.08
C ASP A 93 8.28 -37.56 -24.77
N GLY A 94 9.41 -37.33 -24.08
CA GLY A 94 10.47 -36.42 -24.56
C GLY A 94 10.18 -34.93 -24.34
N SER A 95 9.11 -34.58 -23.63
CA SER A 95 8.87 -33.19 -23.20
C SER A 95 9.90 -32.72 -22.18
N ILE A 96 10.25 -31.43 -22.24
CA ILE A 96 11.07 -30.73 -21.25
C ILE A 96 10.20 -29.65 -20.59
N ALA A 97 9.79 -29.90 -19.35
CA ALA A 97 9.05 -28.98 -18.52
C ALA A 97 10.01 -28.11 -17.69
N VAL A 98 9.84 -26.79 -17.79
CA VAL A 98 10.65 -25.78 -17.12
C VAL A 98 9.77 -24.92 -16.22
N ARG A 99 10.18 -24.74 -14.97
CA ARG A 99 9.63 -23.71 -14.10
C ARG A 99 10.69 -22.69 -13.79
N PHE A 100 10.36 -21.43 -13.94
CA PHE A 100 11.17 -20.36 -13.39
C PHE A 100 10.55 -19.85 -12.10
N HIS A 101 11.41 -19.54 -11.14
CA HIS A 101 11.06 -18.96 -9.86
C HIS A 101 11.82 -17.64 -9.67
N SER A 102 11.12 -16.55 -9.39
CA SER A 102 11.72 -15.23 -9.25
C SER A 102 10.84 -14.28 -8.43
N ILE A 103 11.26 -13.02 -8.30
CA ILE A 103 10.52 -11.93 -7.67
C ILE A 103 9.91 -11.01 -8.74
N GLY A 104 8.67 -10.60 -8.53
CA GLY A 104 7.95 -9.68 -9.41
C GLY A 104 8.70 -8.36 -9.58
N GLY A 105 8.95 -7.97 -10.83
CA GLY A 105 9.77 -6.80 -11.18
C GLY A 105 11.20 -7.11 -11.65
N TRP A 106 11.69 -8.35 -11.49
CA TRP A 106 13.05 -8.75 -11.87
C TRP A 106 13.18 -9.25 -13.33
N GLY A 107 12.17 -8.98 -14.17
CA GLY A 107 12.23 -9.27 -15.61
C GLY A 107 11.91 -10.72 -16.01
N MET A 108 11.58 -11.60 -15.06
CA MET A 108 11.39 -13.03 -15.32
C MET A 108 10.42 -13.32 -16.47
N ILE A 109 9.21 -12.75 -16.48
CA ILE A 109 8.25 -12.99 -17.57
C ILE A 109 8.83 -12.69 -18.97
N THR A 110 9.66 -11.65 -19.08
CA THR A 110 10.34 -11.32 -20.33
C THR A 110 11.37 -12.40 -20.68
N THR A 111 12.10 -12.92 -19.70
CA THR A 111 13.03 -14.05 -19.83
C THR A 111 12.32 -15.33 -20.29
N GLY A 112 11.18 -15.67 -19.69
CA GLY A 112 10.37 -16.83 -20.11
C GLY A 112 9.86 -16.72 -21.54
N LYS A 113 9.42 -15.51 -21.95
CA LYS A 113 9.05 -15.21 -23.34
C LYS A 113 10.26 -15.32 -24.29
N ASN A 114 11.44 -14.87 -23.86
CA ASN A 114 12.68 -15.03 -24.64
C ASN A 114 12.99 -16.50 -24.88
N LEU A 115 12.90 -17.34 -23.84
CA LEU A 115 13.14 -18.78 -24.00
C LEU A 115 12.20 -19.39 -25.03
N GLY A 116 10.89 -19.08 -24.94
CA GLY A 116 9.90 -19.58 -25.90
C GLY A 116 10.20 -19.16 -27.34
N MET A 117 10.58 -17.89 -27.56
CA MET A 117 10.95 -17.40 -28.90
C MET A 117 12.23 -18.07 -29.43
N ILE A 118 13.26 -18.24 -28.58
CA ILE A 118 14.51 -18.91 -28.94
C ILE A 118 14.25 -20.38 -29.32
N ILE A 119 13.43 -21.09 -28.54
CA ILE A 119 13.03 -22.47 -28.86
C ILE A 119 12.24 -22.54 -30.17
N GLY A 120 11.37 -21.55 -30.42
CA GLY A 120 10.65 -21.43 -31.70
C GLY A 120 11.60 -21.32 -32.90
N GLU A 121 12.69 -20.56 -32.77
CA GLU A 121 13.70 -20.51 -33.84
C GLU A 121 14.48 -21.82 -33.98
N PHE A 122 14.78 -22.52 -32.88
CA PHE A 122 15.38 -23.85 -32.99
C PHE A 122 14.44 -24.84 -33.70
N SER A 123 13.12 -24.75 -33.48
CA SER A 123 12.14 -25.52 -34.25
C SER A 123 12.26 -25.23 -35.75
N ASN A 124 12.34 -23.96 -36.15
CA ASN A 124 12.53 -23.56 -37.54
C ASN A 124 13.86 -24.11 -38.12
N TYR A 125 14.96 -23.96 -37.38
CA TYR A 125 16.27 -24.48 -37.78
C TYR A 125 16.22 -25.98 -38.04
N ILE A 126 15.61 -26.75 -37.12
CA ILE A 126 15.50 -28.21 -37.24
C ILE A 126 14.63 -28.59 -38.44
N ALA A 127 13.49 -27.91 -38.64
CA ALA A 127 12.62 -28.15 -39.78
C ALA A 127 13.36 -27.93 -41.11
N VAL A 128 14.16 -26.86 -41.20
CA VAL A 128 14.96 -26.56 -42.39
C VAL A 128 16.10 -27.56 -42.58
N ARG A 129 16.85 -27.87 -41.52
CA ARG A 129 17.95 -28.85 -41.52
C ARG A 129 17.47 -30.21 -42.01
N ASP A 130 16.31 -30.64 -41.52
CA ASP A 130 15.74 -31.96 -41.77
C ASP A 130 14.74 -31.98 -42.96
N LYS A 131 14.54 -30.83 -43.63
CA LYS A 131 13.66 -30.62 -44.78
C LYS A 131 12.20 -31.03 -44.53
N ARG A 132 11.70 -30.70 -43.35
CA ARG A 132 10.32 -30.96 -42.92
C ARG A 132 9.43 -29.76 -43.18
N VAL A 133 8.31 -30.00 -43.85
CA VAL A 133 7.30 -28.99 -44.18
C VAL A 133 5.92 -29.52 -43.84
N ASP A 134 5.01 -28.61 -43.47
CA ASP A 134 3.61 -28.91 -43.23
C ASP A 134 2.81 -29.05 -44.54
N GLU A 135 1.48 -29.19 -44.42
CA GLU A 135 0.55 -29.36 -45.54
C GLU A 135 0.54 -28.15 -46.51
N ASP A 136 0.93 -26.96 -46.04
CA ASP A 136 0.96 -25.72 -46.81
C ASP A 136 2.34 -25.42 -47.41
N GLY A 137 3.33 -26.29 -47.17
CA GLY A 137 4.71 -26.13 -47.63
C GLY A 137 5.54 -25.17 -46.79
N THR A 138 5.06 -24.76 -45.62
CA THR A 138 5.82 -24.00 -44.62
C THR A 138 6.63 -24.92 -43.71
N PRO A 139 7.74 -24.45 -43.09
CA PRO A 139 8.51 -25.25 -42.15
C PRO A 139 7.61 -25.82 -41.05
N GLU A 140 7.65 -27.14 -40.86
CA GLU A 140 6.83 -27.84 -39.87
C GLU A 140 7.21 -27.41 -38.44
N GLU A 141 6.24 -27.28 -37.54
CA GLU A 141 6.49 -27.07 -36.11
C GLU A 141 7.03 -28.36 -35.48
N ILE A 142 8.34 -28.44 -35.26
CA ILE A 142 9.03 -29.62 -34.68
C ILE A 142 8.98 -29.61 -33.15
N ILE A 143 8.98 -28.42 -32.55
CA ILE A 143 8.93 -28.24 -31.10
C ILE A 143 7.72 -27.39 -30.77
N HIS A 144 6.74 -28.01 -30.11
CA HIS A 144 5.57 -27.31 -29.59
C HIS A 144 5.89 -26.69 -28.24
N VAL A 145 5.55 -25.41 -28.08
CA VAL A 145 5.79 -24.65 -26.84
C VAL A 145 4.46 -24.27 -26.19
N SER A 146 4.32 -24.57 -24.90
CA SER A 146 3.25 -24.06 -24.05
C SER A 146 3.84 -23.21 -22.92
N ALA A 147 3.21 -22.10 -22.57
CA ALA A 147 3.65 -21.24 -21.49
C ALA A 147 2.47 -20.75 -20.65
N ASN A 148 2.62 -20.82 -19.33
CA ASN A 148 1.64 -20.35 -18.36
C ASN A 148 2.32 -19.48 -17.28
N PRO A 149 2.29 -18.14 -17.42
CA PRO A 149 2.84 -17.23 -16.44
C PRO A 149 1.91 -17.11 -15.22
N LYS A 150 2.48 -17.19 -14.02
CA LYS A 150 1.78 -16.96 -12.76
C LYS A 150 2.29 -15.74 -12.04
N TYR A 151 1.39 -14.80 -11.84
CA TYR A 151 1.66 -13.55 -11.15
C TYR A 151 1.21 -13.63 -9.69
N GLY A 152 1.97 -12.99 -8.81
CA GLY A 152 1.44 -12.57 -7.50
C GLY A 152 0.48 -11.39 -7.67
N SER A 153 -0.35 -11.15 -6.66
CA SER A 153 -1.22 -9.97 -6.60
C SER A 153 -0.45 -8.67 -6.37
N GLU A 154 0.76 -8.74 -5.80
CA GLU A 154 1.64 -7.59 -5.64
C GLU A 154 2.24 -7.18 -6.99
N LYS A 155 2.16 -5.90 -7.35
CA LYS A 155 2.68 -5.37 -8.62
C LYS A 155 4.20 -5.53 -8.78
N LYS A 156 4.93 -5.48 -7.67
CA LYS A 156 6.37 -5.72 -7.55
C LYS A 156 6.63 -6.37 -6.19
N GLY A 157 7.62 -7.26 -6.11
CA GLY A 157 8.09 -7.83 -4.84
C GLY A 157 7.48 -9.16 -4.41
N ALA A 158 6.39 -9.62 -5.04
CA ALA A 158 5.85 -10.96 -4.79
C ALA A 158 6.59 -12.06 -5.56
N PRO A 159 6.69 -13.27 -5.01
CA PRO A 159 7.15 -14.44 -5.74
C PRO A 159 6.32 -14.66 -7.01
N THR A 160 7.01 -14.89 -8.13
CA THR A 160 6.43 -15.07 -9.47
C THR A 160 6.94 -16.37 -10.04
N ASN A 161 6.03 -17.17 -10.61
CA ASN A 161 6.39 -18.41 -11.29
C ASN A 161 6.09 -18.29 -12.79
N TYR A 162 6.91 -18.88 -13.62
CA TYR A 162 6.65 -19.01 -15.05
C TYR A 162 6.82 -20.46 -15.44
N PHE A 163 5.79 -21.08 -16.01
CA PHE A 163 5.84 -22.45 -16.49
C PHE A 163 5.97 -22.44 -18.01
N MET A 164 6.82 -23.33 -18.52
CA MET A 164 6.99 -23.56 -19.94
C MET A 164 7.22 -25.03 -20.21
N VAL A 165 6.66 -25.56 -21.29
CA VAL A 165 6.95 -26.90 -21.77
C VAL A 165 7.38 -26.80 -23.23
N ALA A 166 8.49 -27.45 -23.56
CA ALA A 166 8.88 -27.74 -24.93
C ALA A 166 8.65 -29.23 -25.19
N SER A 167 7.97 -29.58 -26.27
CA SER A 167 7.54 -30.95 -26.55
C SER A 167 7.67 -31.31 -28.03
N PRO A 168 8.02 -32.56 -28.39
CA PRO A 168 8.00 -33.03 -29.77
C PRO A 168 6.58 -33.21 -30.33
N GLU A 169 5.57 -33.25 -29.46
CA GLU A 169 4.16 -33.36 -29.84
C GLU A 169 3.30 -32.27 -29.20
N ARG A 170 2.10 -32.06 -29.74
CA ARG A 170 1.16 -31.05 -29.24
C ARG A 170 0.80 -31.28 -27.78
N ILE A 171 1.04 -30.25 -26.96
CA ILE A 171 0.77 -30.25 -25.53
C ILE A 171 -0.74 -30.02 -25.29
N LYS A 172 -1.37 -30.94 -24.55
CA LYS A 172 -2.81 -30.86 -24.17
C LYS A 172 -3.03 -30.54 -22.69
N VAL A 173 -1.96 -30.50 -21.90
CA VAL A 173 -1.99 -30.21 -20.47
C VAL A 173 -2.15 -28.70 -20.27
N ASN A 174 -3.16 -28.30 -19.49
CA ASN A 174 -3.43 -26.90 -19.15
C ASN A 174 -3.76 -26.80 -17.64
N CYS A 175 -2.74 -27.07 -16.83
CA CYS A 175 -2.78 -27.02 -15.37
C CYS A 175 -1.39 -26.62 -14.86
N ASP A 176 -1.23 -26.55 -13.54
CA ASP A 176 0.10 -26.35 -12.96
C ASP A 176 1.00 -27.56 -13.16
N LEU A 177 2.27 -27.32 -13.45
CA LEU A 177 3.24 -28.40 -13.64
C LEU A 177 3.74 -28.88 -12.27
N HIS A 178 3.30 -30.08 -11.88
CA HIS A 178 3.83 -30.83 -10.74
C HIS A 178 4.90 -31.86 -11.14
N HIS A 179 5.24 -31.90 -12.43
CA HIS A 179 6.31 -32.70 -13.01
C HIS A 179 7.18 -31.77 -13.85
N VAL A 180 8.27 -31.30 -13.26
CA VAL A 180 9.20 -30.32 -13.85
C VAL A 180 10.58 -30.96 -13.96
N ASP A 181 11.23 -30.81 -15.12
CA ASP A 181 12.57 -31.32 -15.39
C ASP A 181 13.65 -30.33 -14.94
N VAL A 182 13.42 -29.03 -15.15
CA VAL A 182 14.36 -27.96 -14.82
C VAL A 182 13.67 -26.83 -14.07
N VAL A 183 14.22 -26.44 -12.93
CA VAL A 183 13.81 -25.24 -12.20
C VAL A 183 14.92 -24.19 -12.28
N LEU A 184 14.57 -23.00 -12.78
CA LEU A 184 15.46 -21.84 -12.90
C LEU A 184 15.07 -20.81 -11.83
N CYS A 185 15.81 -20.78 -10.74
CA CYS A 185 15.51 -19.96 -9.57
C CYS A 185 16.43 -18.74 -9.51
N CYS A 186 15.99 -17.64 -10.11
CA CYS A 186 16.71 -16.36 -10.13
C CYS A 186 16.59 -15.58 -8.81
N ASP A 187 16.02 -16.20 -7.76
CA ASP A 187 15.85 -15.62 -6.44
C ASP A 187 16.82 -16.30 -5.45
N PRO A 188 17.83 -15.56 -4.92
CA PRO A 188 18.79 -16.12 -3.97
C PRO A 188 18.16 -16.42 -2.60
N LYS A 189 16.97 -15.88 -2.31
CA LYS A 189 16.28 -16.01 -1.02
C LYS A 189 15.01 -16.87 -1.11
N ALA A 190 14.82 -17.64 -2.20
CA ALA A 190 13.60 -18.41 -2.46
C ALA A 190 13.16 -19.30 -1.28
N PHE A 191 14.12 -19.94 -0.60
CA PHE A 191 13.85 -20.82 0.53
C PHE A 191 13.30 -20.12 1.78
N LEU A 192 13.39 -18.79 1.88
CA LEU A 192 12.82 -18.01 2.99
C LEU A 192 11.29 -17.88 2.90
N HIS A 193 10.72 -18.00 1.69
CA HIS A 193 9.30 -17.69 1.47
C HIS A 193 8.53 -18.75 0.66
N THR A 194 9.21 -19.72 0.05
CA THR A 194 8.56 -20.79 -0.71
C THR A 194 9.33 -22.12 -0.68
N ASN A 195 8.75 -23.16 -1.27
CA ASN A 195 9.44 -24.39 -1.63
C ASN A 195 9.74 -24.39 -3.15
N PRO A 196 10.95 -23.98 -3.57
CA PRO A 196 11.31 -23.95 -4.98
C PRO A 196 11.57 -25.34 -5.59
N LEU A 197 11.53 -26.41 -4.79
CA LEU A 197 11.71 -27.80 -5.23
C LEU A 197 10.39 -28.51 -5.53
N ASN A 198 9.26 -27.93 -5.14
CA ASN A 198 7.94 -28.56 -5.30
C ASN A 198 7.69 -28.92 -6.78
N GLY A 199 7.31 -30.17 -7.07
CA GLY A 199 7.07 -30.66 -8.42
C GLY A 199 8.32 -30.97 -9.26
N LEU A 200 9.53 -30.80 -8.74
CA LEU A 200 10.75 -31.24 -9.42
C LEU A 200 10.86 -32.77 -9.36
N ARG A 201 11.03 -33.41 -10.52
CA ARG A 201 11.10 -34.87 -10.66
C ARG A 201 12.41 -35.46 -10.11
N GLU A 202 12.44 -36.79 -9.94
CA GLU A 202 13.69 -37.50 -9.66
C GLU A 202 14.71 -37.26 -10.78
N GLY A 203 15.95 -36.90 -10.39
CA GLY A 203 17.04 -36.56 -11.30
C GLY A 203 16.91 -35.19 -11.98
N GLY A 204 15.90 -34.39 -11.64
CA GLY A 204 15.69 -33.05 -12.20
C GLY A 204 16.78 -32.05 -11.79
N SER A 205 16.92 -30.97 -12.57
CA SER A 205 17.93 -29.94 -12.36
C SER A 205 17.35 -28.70 -11.68
N PHE A 206 18.00 -28.22 -10.61
CA PHE A 206 17.67 -26.97 -9.93
C PHE A 206 18.85 -25.99 -10.07
N VAL A 207 18.66 -24.93 -10.85
CA VAL A 207 19.65 -23.86 -11.06
C VAL A 207 19.28 -22.68 -10.18
N TRP A 208 20.20 -22.22 -9.35
CA TRP A 208 19.91 -21.25 -8.30
C TRP A 208 20.85 -20.04 -8.36
N GLU A 209 20.27 -18.85 -8.21
CA GLU A 209 21.03 -17.62 -7.96
C GLU A 209 21.78 -17.73 -6.64
N SER A 210 23.11 -17.78 -6.71
CA SER A 210 23.99 -17.92 -5.54
C SER A 210 25.19 -17.01 -5.67
N SER A 211 25.45 -16.22 -4.62
CA SER A 211 26.71 -15.49 -4.47
C SER A 211 27.85 -16.37 -3.94
N GLU A 212 27.55 -17.58 -3.45
CA GLU A 212 28.57 -18.52 -3.01
C GLU A 212 29.22 -19.17 -4.23
N HIS A 213 30.54 -19.06 -4.35
CA HIS A 213 31.33 -19.74 -5.40
C HIS A 213 31.86 -21.11 -4.96
N ASP A 214 31.83 -21.42 -3.65
CA ASP A 214 32.15 -22.74 -3.12
C ASP A 214 30.87 -23.59 -3.00
N PRO A 215 30.80 -24.75 -3.69
CA PRO A 215 29.71 -25.71 -3.57
C PRO A 215 29.34 -26.08 -2.12
N ASN A 216 30.32 -26.17 -1.22
CA ASN A 216 30.07 -26.57 0.17
C ASN A 216 29.35 -25.47 0.96
N GLU A 217 29.69 -24.21 0.71
CA GLU A 217 29.00 -23.07 1.34
C GLU A 217 27.59 -22.90 0.75
N ALA A 218 27.43 -23.08 -0.56
CA ALA A 218 26.12 -23.07 -1.22
C ALA A 218 25.17 -24.15 -0.66
N TRP A 219 25.69 -25.34 -0.32
CA TRP A 219 24.90 -26.41 0.32
C TRP A 219 24.36 -26.00 1.70
N LYS A 220 25.14 -25.25 2.50
CA LYS A 220 24.70 -24.79 3.84
C LYS A 220 23.51 -23.84 3.77
N ARG A 221 23.36 -23.12 2.65
CA ARG A 221 22.24 -22.19 2.39
C ARG A 221 20.91 -22.91 2.12
N ILE A 222 20.93 -24.21 1.86
CA ILE A 222 19.72 -25.01 1.70
C ILE A 222 19.19 -25.40 3.09
N PRO A 223 17.91 -25.13 3.42
CA PRO A 223 17.34 -25.49 4.70
C PRO A 223 17.44 -26.99 4.99
N LYS A 224 17.78 -27.35 6.23
CA LYS A 224 17.91 -28.76 6.67
C LYS A 224 16.73 -29.65 6.26
N LYS A 225 15.51 -29.11 6.33
CA LYS A 225 14.27 -29.84 5.99
C LYS A 225 14.17 -30.32 4.54
N TYR A 226 14.89 -29.69 3.60
CA TYR A 226 14.85 -30.05 2.17
C TYR A 226 16.05 -30.91 1.72
N ARG A 227 17.14 -30.96 2.50
CA ARG A 227 18.37 -31.67 2.12
C ARG A 227 18.16 -33.15 1.89
N GLN A 228 17.34 -33.81 2.72
CA GLN A 228 17.03 -35.23 2.54
C GLN A 228 16.23 -35.48 1.25
N GLU A 229 15.22 -34.64 0.96
CA GLU A 229 14.45 -34.74 -0.28
C GLU A 229 15.34 -34.61 -1.52
N ILE A 230 16.30 -33.68 -1.51
CA ILE A 230 17.26 -33.47 -2.59
C ILE A 230 18.09 -34.74 -2.87
N ILE A 231 18.59 -35.37 -1.80
CA ILE A 231 19.40 -36.58 -1.89
C ILE A 231 18.56 -37.74 -2.40
N ASP A 232 17.39 -37.98 -1.80
CA ASP A 232 16.52 -39.10 -2.12
C ASP A 232 16.01 -39.04 -3.57
N LYS A 233 15.62 -37.83 -4.03
CA LYS A 233 15.21 -37.58 -5.41
C LYS A 233 16.38 -37.40 -6.38
N LYS A 234 17.63 -37.50 -5.92
CA LYS A 234 18.84 -37.30 -6.74
C LYS A 234 18.78 -35.99 -7.54
N ILE A 235 18.25 -34.93 -6.93
CA ILE A 235 18.11 -33.61 -7.57
C ILE A 235 19.50 -33.07 -7.86
N ARG A 236 19.74 -32.63 -9.10
CA ARG A 236 21.01 -32.03 -9.52
C ARG A 236 20.98 -30.54 -9.22
N LEU A 237 21.80 -30.09 -8.29
CA LEU A 237 21.87 -28.70 -7.87
C LEU A 237 22.94 -27.96 -8.65
N TYR A 238 22.65 -26.74 -9.07
CA TYR A 238 23.59 -25.86 -9.74
C TYR A 238 23.54 -24.44 -9.17
N GLY A 239 24.71 -23.83 -9.01
CA GLY A 239 24.84 -22.42 -8.65
C GLY A 239 25.20 -21.56 -9.86
N LEU A 240 24.67 -20.33 -9.89
CA LEU A 240 25.03 -19.28 -10.83
C LEU A 240 24.92 -17.92 -10.15
N ASN A 241 25.89 -17.03 -10.37
CA ASN A 241 25.79 -15.63 -9.92
C ASN A 241 25.35 -14.74 -11.10
N GLY A 242 24.07 -14.78 -11.43
CA GLY A 242 23.50 -14.04 -12.54
C GLY A 242 23.60 -12.52 -12.37
N PHE A 243 23.55 -12.01 -11.14
CA PHE A 243 23.73 -10.59 -10.87
C PHE A 243 25.17 -10.10 -11.07
N GLU A 244 26.18 -10.91 -10.76
CA GLU A 244 27.58 -10.58 -11.05
C GLU A 244 27.83 -10.56 -12.56
N ILE A 245 27.35 -11.58 -13.28
CA ILE A 245 27.43 -11.65 -14.75
C ILE A 245 26.78 -10.42 -15.40
N ALA A 246 25.59 -10.04 -14.95
CA ALA A 246 24.89 -8.88 -15.49
C ALA A 246 25.62 -7.56 -15.22
N ARG A 247 26.24 -7.39 -14.03
CA ARG A 247 27.06 -6.22 -13.69
C ARG A 247 28.34 -6.15 -14.52
N HIS A 248 28.97 -7.30 -14.80
CA HIS A 248 30.14 -7.37 -15.67
C HIS A 248 29.79 -6.97 -17.11
N ALA A 249 28.60 -7.32 -17.60
CA ALA A 249 28.20 -7.08 -18.98
C ALA A 249 27.73 -5.65 -19.29
N THR A 250 27.29 -4.87 -18.30
CA THR A 250 26.88 -3.48 -18.50
C THR A 250 26.91 -2.65 -17.22
N ASP A 251 27.36 -1.41 -17.32
CA ASP A 251 27.30 -0.42 -16.23
C ASP A 251 25.89 0.17 -16.02
N ARG A 252 24.93 -0.15 -16.90
CA ARG A 252 23.55 0.33 -16.82
C ARG A 252 22.72 -0.46 -15.82
N GLU A 253 22.51 0.09 -14.63
CA GLU A 253 21.74 -0.55 -13.55
C GLU A 253 20.32 -0.98 -13.98
N ASP A 254 19.64 -0.20 -14.82
CA ASP A 254 18.30 -0.50 -15.32
C ASP A 254 18.27 -1.77 -16.19
N LEU A 255 19.38 -2.07 -16.87
CA LEU A 255 19.56 -3.25 -17.68
C LEU A 255 20.05 -4.45 -16.85
N GLN A 256 20.94 -4.25 -15.88
CA GLN A 256 21.50 -5.34 -15.07
C GLN A 256 20.42 -6.25 -14.47
N THR A 257 19.40 -5.65 -13.82
CA THR A 257 18.32 -6.42 -13.18
C THR A 257 17.44 -7.18 -14.18
N ARG A 258 17.34 -6.71 -15.42
CA ARG A 258 16.56 -7.38 -16.48
C ARG A 258 17.39 -8.43 -17.22
N MET A 259 18.69 -8.18 -17.36
CA MET A 259 19.63 -9.03 -18.08
C MET A 259 19.97 -10.28 -17.29
N GLN A 260 19.99 -10.26 -15.96
CA GLN A 260 20.30 -11.45 -15.15
C GLN A 260 19.50 -12.69 -15.58
N GLY A 261 18.23 -12.53 -15.99
CA GLY A 261 17.41 -13.66 -16.42
C GLY A 261 17.96 -14.36 -17.66
N ASN A 262 18.66 -13.63 -18.54
CA ASN A 262 19.31 -14.24 -19.71
C ASN A 262 20.51 -15.11 -19.32
N SER A 263 21.14 -14.91 -18.15
CA SER A 263 22.18 -15.82 -17.66
C SER A 263 21.58 -17.19 -17.31
N PHE A 264 20.38 -17.21 -16.74
CA PHE A 264 19.64 -18.45 -16.47
C PHE A 264 19.15 -19.15 -17.74
N LEU A 265 18.94 -18.41 -18.84
CA LEU A 265 18.71 -19.03 -20.15
C LEU A 265 19.97 -19.74 -20.63
N GLY A 266 21.14 -19.11 -20.49
CA GLY A 266 22.43 -19.75 -20.77
C GLY A 266 22.61 -21.02 -19.95
N ALA A 267 22.38 -20.93 -18.64
CA ALA A 267 22.46 -22.07 -17.74
C ALA A 267 21.46 -23.18 -18.10
N PHE A 268 20.22 -22.84 -18.50
CA PHE A 268 19.25 -23.82 -18.99
C PHE A 268 19.82 -24.66 -20.14
N PHE A 269 20.42 -24.04 -21.16
CA PHE A 269 21.00 -24.77 -22.28
C PHE A 269 22.29 -25.52 -21.89
N GLY A 270 23.01 -25.06 -20.87
CA GLY A 270 24.21 -25.72 -20.33
C GLY A 270 23.92 -26.97 -19.49
N VAL A 271 22.80 -26.98 -18.74
CA VAL A 271 22.46 -28.07 -17.80
C VAL A 271 21.37 -29.02 -18.29
N SER A 272 20.51 -28.59 -19.22
CA SER A 272 19.46 -29.42 -19.79
C SER A 272 19.98 -30.30 -20.94
N SER A 273 19.24 -31.34 -21.29
CA SER A 273 19.54 -32.19 -22.45
C SER A 273 19.14 -31.58 -23.79
N PHE A 274 18.47 -30.41 -23.81
CA PHE A 274 17.83 -29.84 -25.00
C PHE A 274 18.71 -29.83 -26.25
N LEU A 275 19.92 -29.24 -26.18
CA LEU A 275 20.82 -29.14 -27.35
C LEU A 275 21.26 -30.52 -27.84
N LYS A 276 21.43 -31.47 -26.93
CA LYS A 276 21.82 -32.85 -27.23
C LYS A 276 20.65 -33.62 -27.87
N ASP A 277 19.45 -33.50 -27.31
CA ASP A 277 18.26 -34.22 -27.77
C ASP A 277 17.87 -33.82 -29.20
N TYR A 278 18.07 -32.55 -29.56
CA TYR A 278 17.77 -32.02 -30.89
C TYR A 278 18.98 -31.93 -31.84
N ASN A 279 20.16 -32.40 -31.43
CA ASN A 279 21.42 -32.36 -32.19
C ASN A 279 21.78 -30.93 -32.69
N ILE A 280 21.80 -29.95 -31.80
CA ILE A 280 22.13 -28.56 -32.10
C ILE A 280 23.60 -28.28 -31.73
N PRO A 281 24.49 -27.98 -32.70
CA PRO A 281 25.89 -27.63 -32.42
C PRO A 281 26.02 -26.31 -31.66
N LYS A 282 27.11 -26.14 -30.89
CA LYS A 282 27.37 -24.92 -30.10
C LYS A 282 27.40 -23.65 -30.96
N ASP A 283 28.01 -23.70 -32.14
CA ASP A 283 28.12 -22.53 -33.03
C ASP A 283 26.74 -22.08 -33.54
N GLU A 284 25.87 -23.05 -33.89
CA GLU A 284 24.50 -22.77 -34.32
C GLU A 284 23.64 -22.20 -33.18
N PHE A 285 23.81 -22.74 -31.97
CA PHE A 285 23.16 -22.24 -30.77
C PHE A 285 23.46 -20.74 -30.58
N MET A 286 24.73 -20.35 -30.65
CA MET A 286 25.15 -18.96 -30.46
C MET A 286 24.61 -18.03 -31.55
N GLU A 287 24.63 -18.48 -32.81
CA GLU A 287 24.15 -17.69 -33.94
C GLU A 287 22.62 -17.48 -33.90
N THR A 288 21.85 -18.53 -33.61
CA THR A 288 20.39 -18.44 -33.49
C THR A 288 19.97 -17.48 -32.37
N VAL A 289 20.62 -17.55 -31.21
CA VAL A 289 20.35 -16.63 -30.09
C VAL A 289 20.68 -15.19 -30.48
N LYS A 290 21.81 -14.97 -31.17
CA LYS A 290 22.22 -13.64 -31.62
C LYS A 290 21.19 -13.01 -32.55
N GLN A 291 20.70 -13.75 -33.55
CA GLN A 291 19.67 -13.28 -34.47
C GLN A 291 18.39 -12.85 -33.74
N GLN A 292 17.96 -13.61 -32.73
CA GLN A 292 16.80 -13.25 -31.92
C GLN A 292 17.03 -12.00 -31.07
N TYR A 293 18.22 -11.83 -30.50
CA TYR A 293 18.57 -10.63 -29.76
C TYR A 293 18.72 -9.40 -30.67
N GLU A 294 19.21 -9.54 -31.90
CA GLU A 294 19.22 -8.46 -32.89
C GLU A 294 17.79 -8.04 -33.27
N HIS A 295 16.90 -8.99 -33.56
CA HIS A 295 15.50 -8.71 -33.87
C HIS A 295 14.80 -7.98 -32.70
N LYS A 296 15.00 -8.45 -31.46
CA LYS A 296 14.31 -7.91 -30.29
C LYS A 296 14.91 -6.62 -29.73
N PHE A 297 16.24 -6.54 -29.68
CA PHE A 297 16.97 -5.48 -28.98
C PHE A 297 17.76 -4.56 -29.91
N GLY A 298 17.88 -4.88 -31.21
CA GLY A 298 18.68 -4.10 -32.16
C GLY A 298 18.28 -2.62 -32.26
N ARG A 299 17.00 -2.30 -32.04
CA ARG A 299 16.53 -0.89 -31.96
C ARG A 299 17.17 -0.08 -30.82
N PHE A 300 17.74 -0.73 -29.81
CA PHE A 300 18.44 -0.10 -28.68
C PHE A 300 19.96 0.00 -28.90
N GLY A 301 20.46 -0.43 -30.05
CA GLY A 301 21.86 -0.38 -30.45
C GLY A 301 22.62 -1.68 -30.24
N GLU A 302 23.74 -1.81 -30.95
CA GLU A 302 24.60 -3.00 -30.99
C GLU A 302 25.18 -3.34 -29.62
N ALA A 303 25.54 -2.34 -28.81
CA ALA A 303 26.06 -2.55 -27.46
C ALA A 303 25.09 -3.32 -26.55
N VAL A 304 23.78 -3.04 -26.65
CA VAL A 304 22.76 -3.75 -25.86
C VAL A 304 22.67 -5.22 -26.29
N VAL A 305 22.77 -5.49 -27.59
CA VAL A 305 22.80 -6.86 -28.13
C VAL A 305 24.05 -7.59 -27.63
N ALA A 306 25.22 -6.96 -27.70
CA ALA A 306 26.48 -7.53 -27.24
C ALA A 306 26.47 -7.87 -25.74
N SER A 307 25.97 -6.97 -24.88
CA SER A 307 25.82 -7.26 -23.44
C SER A 307 24.88 -8.44 -23.19
N ASN A 308 23.75 -8.54 -23.90
CA ASN A 308 22.85 -9.70 -23.75
C ASN A 308 23.50 -11.02 -24.20
N MET A 309 24.30 -10.99 -25.27
CA MET A 309 25.06 -12.16 -25.73
C MET A 309 26.14 -12.59 -24.73
N LEU A 310 26.86 -11.65 -24.13
CA LEU A 310 27.84 -11.95 -23.08
C LEU A 310 27.16 -12.64 -21.89
N VAL A 311 26.04 -12.10 -21.42
CA VAL A 311 25.27 -12.68 -20.31
C VAL A 311 24.77 -14.09 -20.63
N MET A 312 24.31 -14.36 -21.85
CA MET A 312 23.93 -15.71 -22.29
C MET A 312 25.12 -16.67 -22.25
N THR A 313 26.28 -16.23 -22.77
CA THR A 313 27.50 -17.04 -22.87
C THR A 313 28.05 -17.38 -21.49
N GLU A 314 28.22 -16.39 -20.63
CA GLU A 314 28.72 -16.59 -19.27
C GLU A 314 27.74 -17.40 -18.43
N GLY A 315 26.43 -17.24 -18.62
CA GLY A 315 25.43 -18.10 -17.99
C GLY A 315 25.58 -19.58 -18.37
N PHE A 316 25.91 -19.85 -19.63
CA PHE A 316 26.17 -21.21 -20.13
C PHE A 316 27.49 -21.79 -19.59
N GLU A 317 28.53 -20.98 -19.48
CA GLU A 317 29.90 -21.44 -19.17
C GLU A 317 30.21 -21.45 -17.66
N ASN A 318 29.61 -20.56 -16.87
CA ASN A 318 29.94 -20.36 -15.45
C ASN A 318 28.96 -21.05 -14.48
N VAL A 319 27.91 -21.72 -14.97
CA VAL A 319 27.05 -22.55 -14.13
C VAL A 319 27.85 -23.73 -13.58
N PHE A 320 27.79 -23.97 -12.27
CA PHE A 320 28.57 -25.01 -11.60
C PHE A 320 27.68 -25.95 -10.77
N GLU A 321 28.06 -27.23 -10.67
CA GLU A 321 27.30 -28.22 -9.92
C GLU A 321 27.62 -28.13 -8.42
N ILE A 322 26.57 -28.13 -7.59
CA ILE A 322 26.66 -28.16 -6.13
C ILE A 322 26.55 -29.63 -5.68
N ALA A 323 27.64 -30.18 -5.19
CA ALA A 323 27.67 -31.54 -4.67
C ALA A 323 26.74 -31.71 -3.45
N HIS A 324 26.13 -32.88 -3.31
CA HIS A 324 25.32 -33.20 -2.13
C HIS A 324 26.23 -33.29 -0.89
N GLY A 325 25.99 -32.42 0.08
CA GLY A 325 26.67 -32.45 1.37
C GLY A 325 25.90 -33.25 2.43
N GLU A 326 26.41 -33.23 3.66
CA GLU A 326 25.72 -33.85 4.79
C GLU A 326 24.43 -33.10 5.15
N VAL A 327 23.38 -33.84 5.52
CA VAL A 327 22.12 -33.25 6.04
C VAL A 327 22.37 -32.45 7.33
N SER A 328 23.29 -32.92 8.17
CA SER A 328 23.71 -32.32 9.44
C SER A 328 24.58 -31.07 9.33
N ALA A 329 25.02 -30.69 8.12
CA ALA A 329 25.83 -29.49 7.92
C ALA A 329 25.19 -28.26 8.57
N GLU A 330 26.00 -27.26 8.90
CA GLU A 330 25.50 -25.99 9.43
C GLU A 330 24.37 -25.42 8.56
N ASP A 331 23.36 -24.83 9.18
CA ASP A 331 22.21 -24.27 8.47
C ASP A 331 22.33 -22.74 8.47
N THR A 332 22.71 -22.18 7.34
CA THR A 332 22.83 -20.73 7.11
C THR A 332 21.70 -20.20 6.23
N SER A 333 20.62 -20.98 6.06
CA SER A 333 19.49 -20.67 5.18
C SER A 333 18.61 -19.51 5.66
N THR A 334 18.80 -19.01 6.89
CA THR A 334 18.06 -17.86 7.44
C THR A 334 18.59 -16.51 6.94
N PHE A 335 19.79 -16.46 6.35
CA PHE A 335 20.47 -15.21 5.94
C PHE A 335 20.52 -14.16 7.06
N LEU A 336 20.76 -14.64 8.28
CA LEU A 336 20.88 -13.83 9.48
C LEU A 336 22.18 -14.23 10.18
N ALA A 337 22.90 -13.21 10.66
CA ALA A 337 23.96 -13.40 11.63
C ALA A 337 23.36 -13.70 13.03
N ARG A 338 24.17 -13.61 14.08
CA ARG A 338 23.71 -13.79 15.45
C ARG A 338 22.72 -12.69 15.86
N LEU A 339 21.42 -13.04 15.87
CA LEU A 339 20.35 -12.15 16.32
C LEU A 339 20.40 -11.93 17.83
N VAL A 340 20.30 -10.67 18.27
CA VAL A 340 20.23 -10.33 19.69
C VAL A 340 18.77 -10.19 20.12
N THR A 341 18.35 -11.05 21.04
CA THR A 341 16.98 -11.12 21.56
C THR A 341 16.98 -10.84 23.06
N PRO A 342 15.89 -10.28 23.61
CA PRO A 342 15.79 -10.11 25.05
C PRO A 342 15.78 -11.49 25.74
N CYS A 343 16.35 -11.56 26.95
CA CYS A 343 16.20 -12.71 27.86
C CYS A 343 14.72 -13.00 28.07
N GLU A 344 14.33 -14.27 28.30
CA GLU A 344 12.92 -14.71 28.48
C GLU A 344 12.10 -13.62 29.15
N VAL A 345 11.32 -12.92 28.33
CA VAL A 345 10.47 -11.83 28.80
C VAL A 345 9.24 -12.55 29.30
N GLU A 346 8.89 -12.39 30.58
CA GLU A 346 7.48 -12.45 30.97
C GLU A 346 6.78 -11.37 30.15
N LEU A 347 6.35 -11.73 28.93
CA LEU A 347 5.38 -10.95 28.20
C LEU A 347 4.23 -10.80 29.19
N TYR A 348 3.89 -9.55 29.51
CA TYR A 348 2.78 -9.25 30.40
C TYR A 348 1.56 -10.00 29.88
N GLU A 349 1.22 -11.13 30.49
CA GLU A 349 -0.01 -11.87 30.20
C GLU A 349 -1.12 -10.98 30.70
N MET A 350 -1.60 -10.11 29.82
CA MET A 350 -2.80 -9.33 30.10
C MET A 350 -3.94 -10.32 30.28
N PRO A 351 -4.69 -10.23 31.40
CA PRO A 351 -5.75 -11.17 31.68
C PRO A 351 -6.78 -11.12 30.56
N ILE A 352 -6.80 -12.17 29.74
CA ILE A 352 -7.86 -12.38 28.76
C ILE A 352 -9.08 -12.82 29.56
N ASP A 353 -10.18 -12.08 29.42
CA ASP A 353 -11.44 -12.45 30.05
C ASP A 353 -11.81 -13.87 29.60
N GLY A 354 -11.95 -14.79 30.56
CA GLY A 354 -11.64 -16.23 30.47
C GLY A 354 -12.54 -17.11 29.60
N SER A 355 -13.07 -16.61 28.48
CA SER A 355 -13.81 -17.41 27.49
C SER A 355 -12.99 -17.61 26.21
N ALA A 356 -12.72 -18.87 25.85
CA ALA A 356 -12.10 -19.20 24.57
C ALA A 356 -13.03 -18.79 23.43
N LYS A 357 -12.64 -17.75 22.66
CA LYS A 357 -13.41 -17.26 21.50
C LYS A 357 -13.41 -18.29 20.38
N ALA A 358 -14.43 -18.25 19.52
CA ALA A 358 -14.53 -19.13 18.36
C ALA A 358 -13.28 -19.00 17.44
N PRO A 359 -12.82 -20.10 16.81
CA PRO A 359 -11.61 -20.09 15.97
C PRO A 359 -11.58 -19.00 14.89
N LEU A 360 -12.73 -18.61 14.35
CA LEU A 360 -12.85 -17.56 13.32
C LEU A 360 -12.25 -16.20 13.75
N TYR A 361 -12.17 -15.93 15.04
CA TYR A 361 -11.69 -14.67 15.59
C TYR A 361 -10.26 -14.75 16.15
N GLN A 362 -9.52 -15.82 15.87
CA GLN A 362 -8.15 -16.03 16.34
C GLN A 362 -7.16 -15.86 15.17
N MET A 363 -6.05 -15.14 15.39
CA MET A 363 -5.00 -15.00 14.38
C MET A 363 -4.36 -16.35 14.06
N ALA A 364 -4.22 -17.23 15.05
CA ALA A 364 -3.66 -18.57 14.84
C ALA A 364 -4.46 -19.36 13.78
N THR A 365 -5.78 -19.23 13.75
CA THR A 365 -6.63 -19.83 12.70
C THR A 365 -6.36 -19.19 11.34
N PHE A 366 -6.28 -17.87 11.28
CA PHE A 366 -5.97 -17.13 10.06
C PHE A 366 -4.57 -17.49 9.52
N ASP A 367 -3.56 -17.54 10.38
CA ASP A 367 -2.18 -17.86 10.03
C ASP A 367 -2.05 -19.32 9.55
N LYS A 368 -2.77 -20.26 10.18
CA LYS A 368 -2.79 -21.67 9.75
C LYS A 368 -3.36 -21.86 8.34
N GLU A 369 -4.21 -20.95 7.90
CA GLU A 369 -4.78 -20.97 6.55
C GLU A 369 -3.89 -20.12 5.62
N PHE A 370 -3.90 -18.80 5.80
CA PHE A 370 -3.30 -17.87 4.84
C PHE A 370 -1.78 -17.68 4.97
N ARG A 371 -1.13 -18.12 6.06
CA ARG A 371 0.33 -17.99 6.28
C ARG A 371 1.08 -19.31 6.48
N ALA A 372 0.42 -20.45 6.31
CA ALA A 372 1.03 -21.77 6.50
C ALA A 372 1.77 -22.31 5.25
N GLY A 373 2.00 -21.48 4.23
CA GLY A 373 2.66 -21.91 3.00
C GLY A 373 1.81 -22.80 2.09
N LEU A 374 0.49 -22.85 2.31
CA LEU A 374 -0.43 -23.62 1.47
C LEU A 374 -0.61 -23.02 0.06
N GLY A 375 -0.27 -21.74 -0.13
CA GLY A 375 -0.31 -21.09 -1.44
C GLY A 375 -1.69 -21.18 -2.09
N TYR A 376 -1.76 -21.77 -3.28
CA TYR A 376 -3.02 -21.99 -4.00
C TYR A 376 -3.85 -23.13 -3.44
N ASP A 377 -3.32 -23.96 -2.55
CA ASP A 377 -3.95 -25.17 -2.01
C ASP A 377 -4.73 -24.90 -0.71
N GLN A 378 -5.16 -23.65 -0.47
CA GLN A 378 -5.98 -23.29 0.69
C GLN A 378 -7.22 -24.19 0.84
N PRO A 379 -7.58 -24.62 2.06
CA PRO A 379 -8.75 -25.44 2.32
C PRO A 379 -10.06 -24.66 2.17
N SER A 380 -11.15 -25.35 1.86
CA SER A 380 -12.51 -24.78 1.93
C SER A 380 -13.00 -24.71 3.37
N SER A 381 -12.45 -23.78 4.15
CA SER A 381 -12.78 -23.62 5.57
C SER A 381 -13.98 -22.69 5.81
N PRO A 382 -14.60 -22.73 7.02
CA PRO A 382 -15.54 -21.70 7.44
C PRO A 382 -14.97 -20.27 7.40
N LEU A 383 -13.66 -20.09 7.65
CA LEU A 383 -13.01 -18.79 7.58
C LEU A 383 -12.95 -18.28 6.13
N SER A 384 -12.54 -19.13 5.19
CA SER A 384 -12.60 -18.81 3.75
C SER A 384 -14.01 -18.45 3.29
N SER A 385 -15.06 -19.09 3.84
CA SER A 385 -16.45 -18.85 3.44
C SER A 385 -17.00 -17.47 3.78
N VAL A 386 -16.45 -16.80 4.81
CA VAL A 386 -16.91 -15.48 5.24
C VAL A 386 -16.10 -14.32 4.64
N GLY A 387 -14.98 -14.62 3.96
CA GLY A 387 -14.15 -13.61 3.29
C GLY A 387 -13.51 -12.59 4.24
N MET A 388 -13.26 -12.96 5.50
CA MET A 388 -12.68 -12.08 6.51
C MET A 388 -11.15 -12.22 6.56
N MET A 389 -10.46 -11.09 6.66
CA MET A 389 -9.04 -11.05 6.97
C MET A 389 -8.81 -10.59 8.41
N ALA A 390 -7.81 -11.18 9.08
CA ALA A 390 -7.38 -10.65 10.35
C ALA A 390 -6.79 -9.24 10.18
N ALA A 391 -7.10 -8.34 11.12
CA ALA A 391 -6.72 -6.93 11.03
C ALA A 391 -5.22 -6.72 11.32
N GLY A 392 -4.62 -5.72 10.68
CA GLY A 392 -3.25 -5.27 10.94
C GLY A 392 -2.16 -6.33 10.70
N THR A 393 -2.45 -7.38 9.94
CA THR A 393 -1.51 -8.50 9.70
C THR A 393 -0.23 -8.04 9.00
N GLY A 394 -0.26 -6.95 8.22
CA GLY A 394 0.92 -6.37 7.58
C GLY A 394 2.10 -6.13 8.52
N ARG A 395 1.84 -5.81 9.81
CA ARG A 395 2.87 -5.57 10.83
C ARG A 395 3.96 -6.64 10.90
N THR A 396 3.60 -7.90 10.72
CA THR A 396 4.49 -9.05 10.89
C THR A 396 5.05 -9.58 9.56
N ALA A 397 4.80 -8.88 8.46
CA ALA A 397 5.37 -9.22 7.16
C ALA A 397 6.87 -8.88 7.11
N SER A 398 7.59 -9.55 6.20
CA SER A 398 8.98 -9.23 5.89
C SER A 398 9.09 -8.84 4.42
N LYS A 399 9.81 -7.75 4.14
CA LYS A 399 10.19 -7.33 2.78
C LYS A 399 11.68 -7.52 2.52
N TYR A 400 12.41 -8.18 3.43
CA TYR A 400 13.82 -8.54 3.27
C TYR A 400 14.08 -9.41 2.03
N VAL A 401 13.10 -10.24 1.66
CA VAL A 401 13.17 -11.13 0.51
C VAL A 401 13.25 -10.40 -0.84
N ALA A 402 12.70 -9.18 -0.93
CA ALA A 402 12.55 -8.48 -2.21
C ALA A 402 13.46 -7.25 -2.37
N ARG A 403 13.92 -6.63 -1.26
CA ARG A 403 14.75 -5.41 -1.31
C ARG A 403 16.23 -5.73 -1.52
N ARG A 404 16.90 -4.92 -2.35
CA ARG A 404 18.35 -5.01 -2.63
C ARG A 404 19.16 -3.97 -1.87
N GLU A 405 18.55 -2.83 -1.60
CA GLU A 405 19.14 -1.75 -0.83
C GLU A 405 18.21 -1.35 0.31
N VAL A 406 18.79 -0.80 1.36
CA VAL A 406 18.10 -0.38 2.58
C VAL A 406 18.72 0.93 3.08
N PRO A 407 17.93 1.86 3.65
CA PRO A 407 18.50 3.09 4.19
C PRO A 407 19.26 2.81 5.49
N ILE A 408 20.50 3.29 5.60
CA ILE A 408 21.27 3.34 6.85
C ILE A 408 21.03 4.69 7.53
N TYR A 409 20.65 4.64 8.80
CA TYR A 409 20.49 5.83 9.64
C TYR A 409 21.81 6.25 10.31
N LYS A 410 22.29 7.44 9.96
CA LYS A 410 23.43 8.14 10.57
C LYS A 410 22.91 9.10 11.64
N ALA A 411 22.81 8.61 12.87
CA ALA A 411 22.15 9.28 13.97
C ALA A 411 22.76 10.67 14.30
N GLU A 412 24.07 10.81 14.15
CA GLU A 412 24.81 12.06 14.39
C GLU A 412 24.35 13.22 13.49
N ASN A 413 23.83 12.92 12.31
CA ASN A 413 23.38 13.91 11.32
C ASN A 413 21.90 14.31 11.50
N CYS A 414 21.15 13.58 12.33
CA CYS A 414 19.71 13.76 12.42
C CYS A 414 19.32 15.06 13.13
N THR A 415 18.42 15.84 12.51
CA THR A 415 17.90 17.10 13.04
C THR A 415 16.50 16.99 13.64
N GLN A 416 15.91 15.78 13.67
CA GLN A 416 14.53 15.54 14.08
C GLN A 416 13.49 16.32 13.23
N CYS A 417 13.75 16.51 11.93
CA CYS A 417 12.83 17.25 11.05
C CYS A 417 11.53 16.49 10.71
N MET A 418 11.51 15.16 10.87
CA MET A 418 10.40 14.24 10.57
C MET A 418 10.03 14.08 9.09
N GLU A 419 10.68 14.76 8.14
CA GLU A 419 10.30 14.67 6.71
C GLU A 419 10.47 13.25 6.15
N CYS A 420 11.53 12.54 6.52
CA CYS A 420 11.73 11.15 6.12
C CYS A 420 10.65 10.19 6.63
N ILE A 421 10.05 10.50 7.79
CA ILE A 421 8.97 9.71 8.40
C ILE A 421 7.67 9.97 7.66
N VAL A 422 7.38 11.23 7.32
CA VAL A 422 6.21 11.66 6.54
C VAL A 422 6.23 11.08 5.12
N ALA A 423 7.41 11.06 4.49
CA ALA A 423 7.58 10.56 3.13
C ALA A 423 7.48 9.02 3.03
N CYS A 424 7.68 8.29 4.13
CA CYS A 424 7.72 6.83 4.10
C CYS A 424 6.33 6.22 3.80
N PRO A 425 6.15 5.49 2.69
CA PRO A 425 4.86 4.91 2.33
C PRO A 425 4.56 3.60 3.07
N ASP A 426 5.55 2.95 3.68
CA ASP A 426 5.42 1.59 4.22
C ASP A 426 5.59 1.54 5.74
N THR A 427 5.35 2.64 6.45
CA THR A 427 5.51 2.72 7.92
C THR A 427 6.78 2.03 8.43
N ALA A 428 7.85 2.14 7.63
CA ALA A 428 9.05 1.33 7.79
C ALA A 428 10.11 2.00 8.67
N LEU A 429 9.81 3.20 9.17
CA LEU A 429 10.67 4.04 9.98
C LEU A 429 10.02 4.37 11.34
N PRO A 430 9.60 3.36 12.14
CA PRO A 430 9.10 3.67 13.47
C PRO A 430 10.17 4.41 14.27
N ASN A 431 9.72 5.37 15.07
CA ASN A 431 10.59 6.32 15.75
C ASN A 431 10.11 6.56 17.19
N THR A 432 11.01 7.06 18.02
CA THR A 432 10.68 7.41 19.40
C THR A 432 11.65 8.45 19.95
N ALA A 433 11.19 9.26 20.91
CA ALA A 433 12.09 9.94 21.83
C ALA A 433 11.86 9.43 23.25
N GLN A 434 12.94 9.20 23.98
CA GLN A 434 12.92 8.62 25.34
C GLN A 434 13.91 9.31 26.26
N ASP A 435 13.69 9.18 27.57
CA ASP A 435 14.69 9.53 28.57
C ASP A 435 15.90 8.58 28.49
N ILE A 436 17.10 9.09 28.75
CA ILE A 436 18.35 8.31 28.77
C ILE A 436 18.21 7.10 29.71
N SER A 437 17.74 7.36 30.94
CA SER A 437 17.47 6.31 31.93
C SER A 437 16.46 5.25 31.46
N THR A 438 15.49 5.57 30.61
CA THR A 438 14.52 4.59 30.09
C THR A 438 15.20 3.56 29.19
N ILE A 439 16.08 4.01 28.28
CA ILE A 439 16.84 3.11 27.41
C ILE A 439 17.80 2.23 28.21
N ILE A 440 18.52 2.82 29.17
CA ILE A 440 19.45 2.08 30.04
C ILE A 440 18.68 1.05 30.89
N ARG A 441 17.55 1.44 31.49
CA ARG A 441 16.70 0.56 32.30
C ARG A 441 16.20 -0.63 31.50
N THR A 442 15.71 -0.37 30.29
CA THR A 442 15.15 -1.40 29.40
C THR A 442 16.24 -2.38 28.97
N THR A 443 17.43 -1.86 28.64
CA THR A 443 18.61 -2.68 28.35
C THR A 443 18.95 -3.62 29.51
N ILE A 444 19.08 -3.08 30.72
CA ILE A 444 19.42 -3.86 31.92
C ILE A 444 18.35 -4.92 32.20
N ARG A 445 17.07 -4.54 32.17
CA ARG A 445 15.96 -5.47 32.50
C ARG A 445 15.84 -6.62 31.51
N SER A 446 15.95 -6.32 30.23
CA SER A 446 15.57 -7.25 29.17
C SER A 446 16.75 -7.98 28.53
N TYR A 447 17.99 -7.54 28.70
CA TYR A 447 19.15 -8.15 28.04
C TYR A 447 20.25 -8.63 28.99
N VAL A 448 20.23 -8.25 30.28
CA VAL A 448 21.18 -8.80 31.26
C VAL A 448 20.59 -10.08 31.84
N SER A 449 21.27 -11.20 31.62
CA SER A 449 20.80 -12.53 32.04
C SER A 449 20.98 -12.80 33.53
N ASN A 450 21.97 -12.15 34.17
CA ASN A 450 22.27 -12.34 35.59
C ASN A 450 21.44 -11.40 36.49
N GLU A 451 20.52 -11.97 37.28
CA GLU A 451 19.61 -11.21 38.16
C GLU A 451 20.33 -10.37 39.23
N SER A 452 21.44 -10.85 39.81
CA SER A 452 22.17 -10.08 40.83
C SER A 452 22.83 -8.83 40.23
N VAL A 453 23.39 -8.96 39.02
CA VAL A 453 23.99 -7.82 38.30
C VAL A 453 22.90 -6.86 37.83
N LYS A 454 21.74 -7.38 37.42
CA LYS A 454 20.57 -6.59 37.03
C LYS A 454 20.09 -5.69 38.18
N GLU A 455 19.91 -6.24 39.38
CA GLU A 455 19.50 -5.47 40.56
C GLU A 455 20.49 -4.35 40.92
N GLU A 456 21.79 -4.66 40.91
CA GLU A 456 22.86 -3.69 41.20
C GLU A 456 22.84 -2.52 40.21
N LEU A 457 22.83 -2.81 38.90
CA LEU A 457 22.80 -1.78 37.85
C LEU A 457 21.51 -0.95 37.90
N LEU A 458 20.35 -1.56 38.16
CA LEU A 458 19.09 -0.85 38.32
C LEU A 458 19.10 0.11 39.53
N GLY A 459 19.75 -0.29 40.62
CA GLY A 459 19.94 0.55 41.81
C GLY A 459 20.82 1.79 41.55
N LYS A 460 21.68 1.74 40.52
CA LYS A 460 22.63 2.80 40.15
C LYS A 460 22.21 3.66 38.96
N ILE A 461 20.99 3.49 38.46
CA ILE A 461 20.57 4.07 37.19
C ILE A 461 20.67 5.60 37.11
N GLN A 462 20.41 6.32 38.20
CA GLN A 462 20.52 7.78 38.21
C GLN A 462 21.98 8.24 38.14
N GLU A 463 22.89 7.50 38.76
CA GLU A 463 24.33 7.76 38.70
C GLU A 463 24.85 7.56 37.26
N ILE A 464 24.40 6.48 36.61
CA ILE A 464 24.73 6.17 35.22
C ILE A 464 24.17 7.23 34.27
N ASP A 465 22.89 7.59 34.42
CA ASP A 465 22.23 8.63 33.59
C ASP A 465 22.99 9.96 33.67
N ALA A 466 23.31 10.43 34.88
CA ALA A 466 24.03 11.68 35.08
C ALA A 466 25.42 11.68 34.40
N ALA A 467 26.16 10.58 34.53
CA ALA A 467 27.49 10.45 33.97
C ALA A 467 27.47 10.36 32.42
N VAL A 468 26.51 9.62 31.86
CA VAL A 468 26.27 9.52 30.42
C VAL A 468 25.83 10.85 29.84
N ARG A 469 24.89 11.54 30.49
CA ARG A 469 24.37 12.85 30.09
C ARG A 469 25.46 13.92 30.05
N ALA A 470 26.34 13.95 31.05
CA ALA A 470 27.45 14.90 31.09
C ALA A 470 28.39 14.72 29.88
N GLU A 471 28.75 13.49 29.54
CA GLU A 471 29.57 13.21 28.35
C GLU A 471 28.83 13.51 27.05
N MET A 472 27.55 13.14 26.94
CA MET A 472 26.73 13.47 25.77
C MET A 472 26.66 14.98 25.51
N LEU A 473 26.56 15.81 26.57
CA LEU A 473 26.57 17.27 26.44
C LEU A 473 27.90 17.80 25.88
N GLU A 474 29.02 17.24 26.33
CA GLU A 474 30.34 17.56 25.81
C GLU A 474 30.45 17.17 24.32
N LYS A 475 30.08 15.93 23.98
CA LYS A 475 30.13 15.42 22.61
C LYS A 475 29.20 16.18 21.66
N ALA A 476 27.97 16.51 22.08
CA ALA A 476 27.02 17.27 21.28
C ALA A 476 27.47 18.72 21.00
N ALA A 477 28.36 19.27 21.82
CA ALA A 477 28.93 20.61 21.60
C ALA A 477 30.07 20.59 20.56
N ILE A 478 30.68 19.42 20.31
CA ILE A 478 31.76 19.25 19.34
C ILE A 478 31.15 19.09 17.94
N LYS A 479 31.51 20.00 17.04
CA LYS A 479 31.08 19.93 15.64
C LYS A 479 31.66 18.66 14.99
N GLU A 480 30.83 17.94 14.24
CA GLU A 480 31.22 16.71 13.51
C GLU A 480 31.64 15.53 14.41
N ASP A 481 31.36 15.56 15.71
CA ASP A 481 31.49 14.39 16.57
C ASP A 481 30.55 13.25 16.11
N LYS A 482 31.06 12.02 16.13
CA LYS A 482 30.34 10.81 15.70
C LYS A 482 30.27 9.75 16.81
N THR A 483 30.51 10.15 18.05
CA THR A 483 30.51 9.22 19.18
C THR A 483 29.11 8.64 19.37
N LYS A 484 28.99 7.31 19.35
CA LYS A 484 27.70 6.64 19.53
C LYS A 484 27.28 6.63 20.99
N PHE A 485 25.97 6.74 21.24
CA PHE A 485 25.39 6.64 22.59
C PHE A 485 25.80 5.35 23.31
N GLY A 486 25.72 4.20 22.64
CA GLY A 486 26.08 2.92 23.24
C GLY A 486 27.53 2.89 23.74
N THR A 487 28.47 3.50 23.01
CA THR A 487 29.88 3.63 23.43
C THR A 487 30.00 4.44 24.70
N ILE A 488 29.33 5.60 24.79
CA ILE A 488 29.30 6.44 26.00
C ILE A 488 28.79 5.67 27.21
N VAL A 489 27.69 4.92 27.04
CA VAL A 489 27.11 4.11 28.13
C VAL A 489 28.10 3.06 28.61
N MET A 490 28.70 2.29 27.69
CA MET A 490 29.65 1.24 28.06
C MET A 490 30.91 1.81 28.73
N ASP A 491 31.46 2.92 28.22
CA ASP A 491 32.63 3.59 28.80
C ASP A 491 32.34 4.11 30.22
N ARG A 492 31.12 4.61 30.47
CA ARG A 492 30.70 5.10 31.79
C ARG A 492 30.43 3.97 32.78
N LEU A 493 29.87 2.85 32.33
CA LEU A 493 29.71 1.65 33.16
C LEU A 493 31.06 1.11 33.65
N GLU A 494 32.07 1.10 32.77
CA GLU A 494 33.44 0.70 33.12
C GLU A 494 34.10 1.71 34.08
N ASN A 495 34.04 3.01 33.79
CA ASN A 495 34.68 4.04 34.60
C ASN A 495 34.07 4.19 36.00
N LEU A 496 32.77 3.88 36.15
CA LEU A 496 32.10 3.83 37.45
C LEU A 496 32.38 2.53 38.23
N GLY A 497 33.12 1.58 37.62
CA GLY A 497 33.43 0.28 38.23
C GLY A 497 32.22 -0.64 38.36
N LEU A 498 31.15 -0.39 37.59
CA LEU A 498 29.89 -1.15 37.65
C LEU A 498 29.93 -2.42 36.78
N LEU A 499 30.73 -2.42 35.72
CA LEU A 499 30.97 -3.59 34.87
C LEU A 499 32.43 -3.64 34.42
N THR A 500 32.93 -4.86 34.21
CA THR A 500 34.24 -5.12 33.59
C THR A 500 34.07 -5.69 32.19
N LYS A 501 35.00 -5.40 31.28
CA LYS A 501 34.95 -5.83 29.87
C LYS A 501 34.85 -7.35 29.68
N ASP A 502 35.39 -8.12 30.63
CA ASP A 502 35.38 -9.58 30.59
C ASP A 502 34.07 -10.19 31.15
N SER A 503 33.17 -9.38 31.71
CA SER A 503 31.93 -9.88 32.30
C SER A 503 30.87 -10.24 31.23
N PRO A 504 30.08 -11.33 31.41
CA PRO A 504 28.99 -11.67 30.48
C PRO A 504 27.98 -10.53 30.29
N ALA A 505 27.60 -9.85 31.38
CA ALA A 505 26.67 -8.73 31.34
C ALA A 505 27.20 -7.54 30.51
N TYR A 506 28.51 -7.28 30.53
CA TYR A 506 29.12 -6.25 29.68
C TYR A 506 28.94 -6.59 28.19
N ASN A 507 29.21 -7.84 27.81
CA ASN A 507 29.03 -8.29 26.42
C ASN A 507 27.56 -8.25 25.99
N GLU A 508 26.64 -8.72 26.84
CA GLU A 508 25.19 -8.70 26.60
C GLU A 508 24.66 -7.26 26.37
N MET A 509 25.06 -6.32 27.23
CA MET A 509 24.68 -4.91 27.09
C MET A 509 25.33 -4.25 25.87
N GLN A 510 26.62 -4.50 25.65
CA GLN A 510 27.35 -3.96 24.51
C GLN A 510 26.74 -4.41 23.18
N ASP A 511 26.38 -5.70 23.10
CA ASP A 511 25.78 -6.30 21.91
C ASP A 511 24.52 -5.54 21.48
N ILE A 512 23.60 -5.24 22.39
CA ILE A 512 22.39 -4.50 22.01
C ILE A 512 22.63 -2.99 21.87
N LEU A 513 23.36 -2.36 22.79
CA LEU A 513 23.51 -0.89 22.82
C LEU A 513 24.23 -0.32 21.60
N LEU A 514 25.20 -1.06 21.03
CA LEU A 514 25.92 -0.62 19.82
C LEU A 514 25.07 -0.71 18.55
N ARG A 515 23.99 -1.50 18.57
CA ARG A 515 23.02 -1.67 17.47
C ARG A 515 21.89 -0.65 17.52
N LEU A 516 21.71 0.08 18.64
CA LEU A 516 20.62 1.03 18.78
C LEU A 516 20.86 2.34 17.99
N PRO A 517 19.90 2.79 17.16
CA PRO A 517 20.03 3.99 16.32
C PRO A 517 19.73 5.28 17.10
N ILE A 518 20.62 5.69 18.01
CA ILE A 518 20.35 6.80 18.96
C ILE A 518 21.04 8.10 18.54
N ALA A 519 20.24 9.16 18.34
CA ALA A 519 20.68 10.51 18.02
C ALA A 519 20.58 11.44 19.24
N PHE A 520 21.64 12.23 19.46
CA PHE A 520 21.67 13.28 20.49
C PHE A 520 22.40 14.57 20.05
N HIS A 521 23.26 14.53 19.02
CA HIS A 521 24.07 15.67 18.56
C HIS A 521 23.23 16.84 18.02
N ASN A 522 22.43 16.59 16.98
CA ASN A 522 21.72 17.64 16.23
C ASN A 522 20.23 17.73 16.55
N VAL A 523 19.71 16.90 17.47
CA VAL A 523 18.31 16.85 17.89
C VAL A 523 18.02 17.84 19.02
N LYS A 524 18.25 19.13 18.76
CA LYS A 524 18.17 20.20 19.77
C LYS A 524 16.81 20.27 20.50
N GLY A 525 15.72 19.90 19.85
CA GLY A 525 14.37 19.89 20.43
C GLY A 525 14.18 18.84 21.53
N VAL A 526 15.02 17.80 21.55
CA VAL A 526 14.93 16.66 22.48
C VAL A 526 16.07 16.67 23.50
N PHE A 527 17.32 16.96 23.07
CA PHE A 527 18.48 16.88 23.95
C PHE A 527 19.05 18.26 24.34
N ALA A 528 20.05 18.78 23.62
CA ALA A 528 20.84 19.93 24.05
C ALA A 528 20.02 21.22 24.30
N GLY A 529 18.98 21.48 23.50
CA GLY A 529 18.11 22.63 23.70
C GLY A 529 17.18 22.47 24.90
N LYS A 530 16.86 21.23 25.29
CA LYS A 530 16.12 20.92 26.52
C LYS A 530 17.00 21.00 27.74
N GLU A 531 18.18 20.39 27.72
CA GLU A 531 19.17 20.53 28.80
C GLU A 531 19.49 22.00 29.12
N LYS A 532 19.56 22.86 28.10
CA LYS A 532 19.78 24.30 28.30
C LYS A 532 18.62 25.00 29.03
N LYS A 533 17.39 24.53 28.86
CA LYS A 533 16.18 25.16 29.44
C LYS A 533 15.79 24.54 30.78
N GLU A 534 15.87 23.21 30.85
CA GLU A 534 15.43 22.32 31.91
C GLU A 534 16.55 21.27 32.11
N PRO A 535 17.60 21.58 32.88
CA PRO A 535 18.72 20.66 33.07
C PRO A 535 18.26 19.31 33.65
N GLY A 536 18.74 18.21 33.05
CA GLY A 536 18.34 16.84 33.40
C GLY A 536 17.11 16.31 32.66
N GLU A 537 16.36 17.16 31.97
CA GLU A 537 15.12 16.76 31.27
C GLU A 537 15.34 16.41 29.80
N GLY A 538 16.56 16.51 29.28
CA GLY A 538 16.90 16.13 27.90
C GLY A 538 16.75 14.63 27.66
N GLY A 539 16.30 14.28 26.46
CA GLY A 539 16.14 12.90 26.03
C GLY A 539 17.05 12.56 24.86
N ILE A 540 16.73 11.45 24.22
CA ILE A 540 17.35 10.98 22.98
C ILE A 540 16.28 10.65 21.96
N PHE A 541 16.63 10.75 20.67
CA PHE A 541 15.73 10.47 19.56
C PHE A 541 16.27 9.33 18.70
N SER A 542 15.38 8.47 18.21
CA SER A 542 15.76 7.32 17.38
C SER A 542 14.80 7.12 16.22
N ILE A 543 15.35 6.74 15.07
CA ILE A 543 14.62 6.21 13.91
C ILE A 543 15.10 4.77 13.69
N PHE A 544 14.16 3.83 13.70
CA PHE A 544 14.45 2.42 13.48
C PHE A 544 14.03 2.04 12.07
N VAL A 545 14.92 1.40 11.32
CA VAL A 545 14.57 0.84 10.02
C VAL A 545 14.01 -0.55 10.27
N SER A 546 12.75 -0.77 9.88
CA SER A 546 12.06 -2.04 10.11
C SER A 546 12.09 -2.95 8.89
N ASP A 547 11.71 -4.20 9.09
CA ASP A 547 11.66 -5.21 8.03
C ASP A 547 10.55 -4.97 6.98
N LEU A 548 9.69 -3.99 7.24
CA LEU A 548 8.67 -3.53 6.30
C LEU A 548 9.25 -2.66 5.18
N CYS A 549 10.51 -2.20 5.32
CA CYS A 549 11.15 -1.36 4.33
C CYS A 549 11.25 -2.09 2.98
N LYS A 550 10.81 -1.42 1.91
CA LYS A 550 10.93 -1.92 0.52
C LYS A 550 12.14 -1.35 -0.24
N GLY A 551 12.97 -0.53 0.41
CA GLY A 551 14.16 0.06 -0.21
C GLY A 551 13.87 1.17 -1.23
N CYS A 552 12.72 1.85 -1.16
CA CYS A 552 12.32 2.83 -2.18
C CYS A 552 13.15 4.12 -2.22
N GLY A 553 13.91 4.44 -1.18
CA GLY A 553 14.71 5.67 -1.10
C GLY A 553 13.94 6.97 -0.85
N ALA A 554 12.60 6.96 -0.75
CA ALA A 554 11.80 8.18 -0.50
C ALA A 554 12.25 8.92 0.77
N CYS A 555 12.56 8.18 1.83
CA CYS A 555 13.06 8.75 3.09
C CYS A 555 14.46 9.39 2.97
N VAL A 556 15.33 8.86 2.09
CA VAL A 556 16.65 9.42 1.80
C VAL A 556 16.49 10.70 0.98
N SER A 557 15.65 10.67 -0.06
CA SER A 557 15.29 11.85 -0.85
C SER A 557 14.74 12.99 0.01
N ALA A 558 13.81 12.68 0.93
CA ALA A 558 13.24 13.65 1.87
C ALA A 558 14.25 14.15 2.92
N CYS A 559 15.25 13.33 3.30
CA CYS A 559 16.32 13.74 4.20
C CYS A 559 17.23 14.81 3.56
N GLY A 560 17.45 14.71 2.23
CA GLY A 560 18.17 15.70 1.44
C GLY A 560 19.57 15.97 1.97
N SER A 561 19.92 17.25 2.10
CA SER A 561 21.26 17.70 2.52
C SER A 561 21.63 17.39 3.97
N HIS A 562 20.72 16.84 4.77
CA HIS A 562 21.06 16.37 6.11
C HIS A 562 21.89 15.08 6.09
N GLU A 563 21.72 14.23 5.06
CA GLU A 563 22.43 12.95 4.91
C GLU A 563 22.36 12.06 6.19
N ALA A 564 21.26 12.16 6.95
CA ALA A 564 21.01 11.32 8.12
C ALA A 564 20.47 9.94 7.72
N LEU A 565 19.99 9.78 6.49
CA LEU A 565 19.66 8.50 5.88
C LEU A 565 20.41 8.41 4.55
N VAL A 566 21.04 7.28 4.28
CA VAL A 566 21.73 7.00 3.00
C VAL A 566 21.38 5.60 2.53
N MET A 567 21.19 5.39 1.24
CA MET A 567 21.00 4.04 0.70
C MET A 567 22.31 3.26 0.80
N ALA A 568 22.22 1.97 1.12
CA ALA A 568 23.32 1.04 1.06
C ALA A 568 22.84 -0.34 0.60
N PRO A 569 23.72 -1.17 0.01
CA PRO A 569 23.42 -2.57 -0.27
C PRO A 569 22.96 -3.29 1.00
N GLU A 570 21.90 -4.08 0.88
CA GLU A 570 21.40 -4.91 1.98
C GLU A 570 22.38 -6.05 2.27
N THR A 571 22.69 -6.27 3.55
CA THR A 571 23.58 -7.36 4.02
C THR A 571 22.95 -8.11 5.19
N GLU A 572 23.42 -9.33 5.44
CA GLU A 572 22.94 -10.14 6.58
C GLU A 572 23.19 -9.44 7.92
N GLU A 573 24.33 -8.75 8.07
CA GLU A 573 24.68 -7.99 9.27
C GLU A 573 23.74 -6.80 9.48
N ILE A 574 23.52 -5.98 8.42
CA ILE A 574 22.62 -4.82 8.49
C ILE A 574 21.21 -5.26 8.87
N HIS A 575 20.70 -6.31 8.22
CA HIS A 575 19.37 -6.83 8.52
C HIS A 575 19.26 -7.38 9.95
N THR A 576 20.28 -8.09 10.43
CA THR A 576 20.34 -8.63 11.80
C THR A 576 20.32 -7.51 12.85
N ASP A 577 21.06 -6.42 12.60
CA ASP A 577 21.10 -5.25 13.47
C ASP A 577 19.74 -4.56 13.53
N TYR A 578 19.07 -4.36 12.39
CA TYR A 578 17.72 -3.79 12.34
C TYR A 578 16.70 -4.64 13.08
N LYS A 579 16.72 -5.96 12.89
CA LYS A 579 15.81 -6.87 13.59
C LYS A 579 16.03 -6.84 15.10
N SER A 580 17.29 -6.80 15.54
CA SER A 580 17.66 -6.67 16.96
C SER A 580 17.18 -5.33 17.55
N ALA A 581 17.35 -4.22 16.81
CA ALA A 581 16.92 -2.89 17.24
C ALA A 581 15.39 -2.74 17.29
N ILE A 582 14.65 -3.35 16.34
CA ILE A 582 13.18 -3.39 16.38
C ILE A 582 12.67 -4.20 17.57
N ASN A 583 13.29 -5.33 17.89
CA ASN A 583 12.96 -6.10 19.09
C ASN A 583 13.11 -5.25 20.37
N PHE A 584 14.14 -4.40 20.42
CA PHE A 584 14.32 -3.46 21.52
C PHE A 584 13.24 -2.37 21.53
N LEU A 585 12.90 -1.80 20.37
CA LEU A 585 11.83 -0.81 20.26
C LEU A 585 10.49 -1.35 20.77
N ASP A 586 10.18 -2.64 20.53
CA ASP A 586 8.98 -3.33 21.02
C ASP A 586 8.85 -3.35 22.55
N LEU A 587 9.92 -3.08 23.30
CA LEU A 587 9.93 -2.97 24.76
C LEU A 587 9.66 -1.54 25.27
N LEU A 588 9.62 -0.54 24.38
CA LEU A 588 9.46 0.87 24.72
C LEU A 588 8.02 1.35 24.58
N GLY A 589 7.63 2.30 25.42
CA GLY A 589 6.34 2.99 25.36
C GLY A 589 6.31 4.14 24.35
N ASN A 590 5.19 4.89 24.34
CA ASN A 590 5.05 6.10 23.53
C ASN A 590 6.07 7.18 23.92
N THR A 591 6.39 8.04 22.95
CA THR A 591 7.22 9.23 23.19
C THR A 591 6.57 10.13 24.25
N PRO A 592 7.28 10.51 25.33
CA PRO A 592 6.79 11.47 26.32
C PRO A 592 6.41 12.83 25.72
N ARG A 593 5.32 13.44 26.22
CA ARG A 593 4.79 14.73 25.75
C ARG A 593 5.84 15.83 25.67
N LYS A 594 6.79 15.88 26.61
CA LYS A 594 7.86 16.91 26.66
C LYS A 594 8.76 16.95 25.41
N TYR A 595 8.76 15.89 24.59
CA TYR A 595 9.57 15.77 23.37
C TYR A 595 8.80 16.05 22.07
N LEU A 596 7.50 16.30 22.13
CA LEU A 596 6.65 16.55 20.95
C LEU A 596 6.71 18.00 20.43
N GLY A 597 7.60 18.82 20.97
CA GLY A 597 7.76 20.22 20.56
C GLY A 597 6.51 21.06 20.86
N LEU A 598 5.94 21.66 19.82
CA LEU A 598 4.73 22.51 19.91
C LEU A 598 3.45 21.77 19.52
N TYR A 599 3.53 20.48 19.22
CA TYR A 599 2.35 19.66 18.97
C TYR A 599 1.64 19.39 20.30
N ASN A 600 0.33 19.65 20.33
CA ASN A 600 -0.52 19.35 21.48
C ASN A 600 -1.21 17.98 21.26
N PRO A 601 -0.77 16.90 21.93
CA PRO A 601 -1.37 15.58 21.74
C PRO A 601 -2.78 15.47 22.36
N ASP A 602 -3.17 16.36 23.27
CA ASP A 602 -4.49 16.34 23.90
C ASP A 602 -5.54 17.04 23.04
N ASN A 603 -5.14 18.11 22.34
CA ASN A 603 -5.95 18.89 21.40
C ASN A 603 -5.15 19.15 20.11
N PRO A 604 -5.05 18.16 19.21
CA PRO A 604 -4.28 18.28 17.96
C PRO A 604 -4.70 19.46 17.07
N GLU A 605 -5.98 19.85 17.10
CA GLU A 605 -6.57 20.96 16.34
C GLU A 605 -5.99 22.33 16.69
N GLU A 606 -5.51 22.50 17.93
CA GLU A 606 -4.84 23.72 18.40
C GLU A 606 -3.40 23.84 17.87
N SER A 607 -2.86 22.77 17.30
CA SER A 607 -1.50 22.73 16.79
C SER A 607 -1.39 23.45 15.44
N LYS A 608 -0.26 24.14 15.23
CA LYS A 608 0.04 24.75 13.93
C LYS A 608 0.30 23.68 12.87
N ALA A 609 -0.09 23.94 11.63
CA ALA A 609 0.07 23.03 10.48
C ALA A 609 1.47 22.37 10.41
N ALA A 610 2.54 23.17 10.52
CA ALA A 610 3.92 22.68 10.44
C ALA A 610 4.35 21.74 11.59
N THR A 611 3.60 21.72 12.70
CA THR A 611 3.90 20.92 13.89
C THR A 611 3.06 19.65 13.96
N LEU A 612 1.98 19.54 13.17
CA LEU A 612 1.11 18.37 13.19
C LEU A 612 1.88 17.08 12.92
N LYS A 613 2.94 17.09 12.09
CA LYS A 613 3.78 15.91 11.81
C LYS A 613 4.40 15.23 13.03
N PHE A 614 4.54 15.93 14.16
CA PHE A 614 5.08 15.33 15.39
C PHE A 614 4.14 14.32 16.05
N HIS A 615 2.86 14.23 15.64
CA HIS A 615 1.99 13.12 16.06
C HIS A 615 2.58 11.75 15.67
N LEU A 616 3.35 11.67 14.58
CA LEU A 616 4.03 10.44 14.14
C LEU A 616 5.16 10.00 15.08
N MET A 617 5.52 10.78 16.11
CA MET A 617 6.42 10.35 17.18
C MET A 617 5.71 9.50 18.25
N LEU A 618 4.38 9.53 18.29
CA LEU A 618 3.59 8.67 19.15
C LEU A 618 3.36 7.36 18.39
N ARG A 619 3.97 6.29 18.88
CA ARG A 619 3.93 4.98 18.26
C ARG A 619 2.51 4.49 18.04
N SER A 620 1.61 4.70 19.01
CA SER A 620 0.19 4.34 18.87
C SER A 620 -0.51 5.02 17.69
N GLN A 621 -0.03 6.19 17.24
CA GLN A 621 -0.58 6.93 16.10
C GLN A 621 0.18 6.62 14.81
N TYR A 622 1.51 6.47 14.90
CA TYR A 622 2.34 6.02 13.78
C TYR A 622 1.84 4.68 13.24
N GLU A 623 1.46 3.79 14.14
CA GLU A 623 1.00 2.43 13.86
C GLU A 623 -0.50 2.36 13.52
N ALA A 624 -1.19 3.49 13.35
CA ALA A 624 -2.58 3.50 12.86
C ALA A 624 -2.73 2.92 11.44
N LEU A 625 -1.62 2.80 10.70
CA LEU A 625 -1.50 2.02 9.48
C LEU A 625 -0.28 1.10 9.63
N MET A 626 -0.45 -0.21 9.50
CA MET A 626 0.60 -1.21 9.74
C MET A 626 1.03 -1.85 8.44
N SER A 627 1.85 -1.16 7.66
CA SER A 627 2.25 -1.62 6.33
C SER A 627 2.96 -2.98 6.35
N GLY A 628 3.02 -3.62 5.20
CA GLY A 628 3.53 -5.00 5.01
C GLY A 628 2.84 -5.71 3.85
N ASP A 629 1.82 -5.05 3.31
CA ASP A 629 1.12 -5.32 2.07
C ASP A 629 1.98 -5.21 0.80
N GLY A 630 1.32 -5.53 -0.32
CA GLY A 630 1.87 -5.63 -1.66
C GLY A 630 1.91 -4.38 -2.51
N ALA A 631 1.79 -3.17 -1.95
CA ALA A 631 1.96 -1.96 -2.75
C ALA A 631 3.38 -1.85 -3.32
N CYS A 632 3.53 -1.12 -4.43
CA CYS A 632 4.85 -0.83 -5.01
C CYS A 632 5.77 -0.14 -3.99
N ALA A 633 7.09 -0.40 -4.08
CA ALA A 633 8.08 0.42 -3.41
C ALA A 633 7.87 1.90 -3.81
N GLY A 634 7.74 2.78 -2.81
CA GLY A 634 7.55 4.21 -3.06
C GLY A 634 6.12 4.70 -3.24
N CYS A 635 5.13 3.81 -3.19
CA CYS A 635 3.74 4.10 -3.55
C CYS A 635 3.20 5.41 -2.97
N GLY A 636 2.84 6.37 -3.84
CA GLY A 636 2.34 7.68 -3.43
C GLY A 636 1.00 7.63 -2.68
N GLU A 637 0.17 6.61 -2.90
CA GLU A 637 -1.13 6.45 -2.22
C GLU A 637 -0.97 6.23 -0.71
N LYS A 638 0.04 5.43 -0.31
CA LYS A 638 0.13 4.95 1.05
C LYS A 638 0.55 6.02 2.06
N SER A 639 1.41 6.96 1.68
CA SER A 639 1.77 8.08 2.55
C SER A 639 0.54 8.96 2.85
N ILE A 640 -0.39 9.09 1.91
CA ILE A 640 -1.68 9.78 2.14
C ILE A 640 -2.58 8.95 3.07
N LEU A 641 -2.71 7.65 2.84
CA LEU A 641 -3.49 6.78 3.74
C LEU A 641 -2.92 6.74 5.16
N HIS A 642 -1.60 6.78 5.30
CA HIS A 642 -0.94 6.87 6.60
C HIS A 642 -1.32 8.17 7.30
N ALA A 643 -1.22 9.31 6.61
CA ALA A 643 -1.65 10.61 7.12
C ALA A 643 -3.12 10.64 7.56
N VAL A 644 -4.01 10.06 6.76
CA VAL A 644 -5.44 9.95 7.07
C VAL A 644 -5.66 9.13 8.34
N ALA A 645 -5.06 7.94 8.42
CA ALA A 645 -5.21 7.05 9.55
C ALA A 645 -4.59 7.63 10.84
N SER A 646 -3.35 8.10 10.77
CA SER A 646 -2.60 8.58 11.93
C SER A 646 -3.18 9.86 12.52
N LEU A 647 -3.68 10.79 11.69
CA LEU A 647 -4.36 12.00 12.18
C LEU A 647 -5.76 11.71 12.73
N THR A 648 -6.49 10.78 12.12
CA THR A 648 -7.79 10.35 12.66
C THR A 648 -7.61 9.73 14.05
N GLU A 649 -6.61 8.85 14.20
CA GLU A 649 -6.25 8.26 15.49
C GLU A 649 -5.80 9.33 16.50
N ALA A 650 -4.95 10.28 16.08
CA ALA A 650 -4.47 11.35 16.93
C ALA A 650 -5.59 12.26 17.44
N MET A 651 -6.61 12.56 16.62
CA MET A 651 -7.77 13.34 17.03
C MET A 651 -8.72 12.55 17.94
N MET A 652 -9.07 11.33 17.55
CA MET A 652 -10.15 10.59 18.20
C MET A 652 -9.75 10.04 19.57
N ARG A 653 -8.49 9.61 19.74
CA ARG A 653 -8.07 8.96 20.98
C ARG A 653 -8.24 9.86 22.23
N PRO A 654 -7.80 11.14 22.23
CA PRO A 654 -8.07 12.05 23.33
C PRO A 654 -9.56 12.33 23.56
N ILE A 655 -10.36 12.43 22.49
CA ILE A 655 -11.82 12.65 22.59
C ILE A 655 -12.48 11.47 23.31
N PHE A 656 -12.15 10.23 22.92
CA PHE A 656 -12.70 9.03 23.56
C PHE A 656 -12.30 8.92 25.02
N HIS A 657 -11.04 9.17 25.36
CA HIS A 657 -10.58 9.09 26.75
C HIS A 657 -11.27 10.13 27.65
N ARG A 658 -11.42 11.39 27.18
CA ARG A 658 -12.16 12.42 27.91
C ARG A 658 -13.64 12.05 28.09
N LYS A 659 -14.28 11.50 27.05
CA LYS A 659 -15.66 11.02 27.14
C LYS A 659 -15.78 9.88 28.13
N SER A 660 -14.89 8.88 28.08
CA SER A 660 -14.85 7.77 29.04
C SER A 660 -14.77 8.26 30.49
N GLU A 661 -13.88 9.22 30.77
CA GLU A 661 -13.75 9.82 32.11
C GLU A 661 -15.03 10.58 32.52
N ARG A 662 -15.61 11.36 31.60
CA ARG A 662 -16.89 12.07 31.81
C ARG A 662 -18.03 11.10 32.14
N LEU A 663 -18.13 9.99 31.41
CA LEU A 663 -19.18 8.99 31.60
C LEU A 663 -19.02 8.24 32.92
N ASN A 664 -17.79 7.89 33.31
CA ASN A 664 -17.50 7.27 34.59
C ASN A 664 -17.90 8.17 35.76
N LEU A 665 -17.52 9.47 35.73
CA LEU A 665 -17.90 10.42 36.77
C LEU A 665 -19.42 10.59 36.89
N LYS A 666 -20.12 10.61 35.76
CA LYS A 666 -21.60 10.67 35.74
C LYS A 666 -22.22 9.40 36.30
N ALA A 667 -21.66 8.24 36.00
CA ALA A 667 -22.11 6.96 36.53
C ALA A 667 -21.93 6.90 38.06
N ASP A 668 -20.77 7.34 38.59
CA ASP A 668 -20.51 7.42 40.04
C ASP A 668 -21.56 8.30 40.76
N ASP A 669 -21.88 9.46 40.19
CA ASP A 669 -22.87 10.39 40.75
C ASP A 669 -24.29 9.82 40.66
N LEU A 670 -24.61 9.19 39.52
CA LEU A 670 -25.91 8.57 39.28
C LEU A 670 -26.18 7.41 40.27
N GLU A 671 -25.19 6.58 40.54
CA GLU A 671 -25.27 5.50 41.55
C GLU A 671 -25.48 6.06 42.97
N SER A 672 -24.81 7.17 43.29
CA SER A 672 -24.84 7.77 44.62
C SER A 672 -26.16 8.50 44.90
N ASN A 673 -26.68 9.24 43.92
CA ASN A 673 -27.75 10.22 44.13
C ASN A 673 -29.02 9.96 43.31
N GLY A 674 -28.94 9.18 42.23
CA GLY A 674 -30.01 9.07 41.23
C GLY A 674 -31.35 8.58 41.77
N VAL A 675 -31.35 7.58 42.66
CA VAL A 675 -32.58 7.02 43.24
C VAL A 675 -33.33 8.06 44.06
N GLU A 676 -32.60 8.88 44.81
CA GLU A 676 -33.22 9.91 45.65
C GLU A 676 -33.82 11.04 44.82
N VAL A 677 -33.14 11.44 43.72
CA VAL A 677 -33.70 12.41 42.78
C VAL A 677 -34.98 11.88 42.13
N LEU A 678 -35.02 10.62 41.68
CA LEU A 678 -36.22 10.04 41.07
C LEU A 678 -37.41 9.97 42.06
N LYS A 679 -37.15 9.65 43.34
CA LYS A 679 -38.18 9.72 44.39
C LYS A 679 -38.70 11.15 44.58
N GLY A 680 -37.80 12.13 44.61
CA GLY A 680 -38.14 13.55 44.69
C GLY A 680 -39.00 14.00 43.51
N LEU A 681 -38.64 13.57 42.29
CA LEU A 681 -39.43 13.82 41.09
C LEU A 681 -40.82 13.19 41.19
N LYS A 682 -40.91 11.90 41.57
CA LYS A 682 -42.18 11.18 41.71
C LYS A 682 -43.13 11.86 42.69
N ALA A 683 -42.60 12.43 43.78
CA ALA A 683 -43.40 13.18 44.74
C ALA A 683 -43.86 14.55 44.21
N LYS A 684 -43.03 15.22 43.41
CA LYS A 684 -43.27 16.57 42.90
C LYS A 684 -44.13 16.60 41.63
N ASP A 685 -43.89 15.70 40.70
CA ASP A 685 -44.54 15.59 39.39
C ASP A 685 -44.62 14.12 38.93
N PRO A 686 -45.67 13.38 39.35
CA PRO A 686 -45.84 11.97 39.00
C PRO A 686 -45.95 11.71 37.49
N ALA A 687 -46.55 12.64 36.73
CA ALA A 687 -46.73 12.48 35.29
C ALA A 687 -45.40 12.59 34.55
N MET A 688 -44.56 13.54 34.93
CA MET A 688 -43.20 13.67 34.38
C MET A 688 -42.33 12.46 34.77
N TYR A 689 -42.46 11.98 36.01
CA TYR A 689 -41.80 10.74 36.44
C TYR A 689 -42.19 9.54 35.57
N ASP A 690 -43.49 9.31 35.36
CA ASP A 690 -43.98 8.17 34.58
C ASP A 690 -43.50 8.23 33.12
N LEU A 691 -43.48 9.43 32.53
CA LEU A 691 -42.97 9.64 31.18
C LEU A 691 -41.45 9.42 31.08
N PHE A 692 -40.67 9.96 32.02
CA PHE A 692 -39.22 9.75 32.07
C PHE A 692 -38.87 8.28 32.29
N ARG A 693 -39.59 7.61 33.21
CA ARG A 693 -39.48 6.17 33.44
C ARG A 693 -39.78 5.38 32.17
N GLN A 694 -40.85 5.72 31.44
CA GLN A 694 -41.14 5.11 30.14
C GLN A 694 -39.99 5.29 29.15
N ALA A 695 -39.38 6.49 29.10
CA ALA A 695 -38.26 6.79 28.22
C ALA A 695 -37.05 5.88 28.48
N VAL A 696 -36.62 5.75 29.74
CA VAL A 696 -35.48 4.88 30.09
C VAL A 696 -35.79 3.42 29.79
N LEU A 697 -36.97 2.92 30.18
CA LEU A 697 -37.35 1.53 29.95
C LEU A 697 -37.45 1.18 28.46
N HIS A 698 -37.96 2.09 27.65
CA HIS A 698 -38.02 1.93 26.21
C HIS A 698 -36.62 1.98 25.59
N LEU A 699 -35.92 3.10 25.75
CA LEU A 699 -34.74 3.44 24.94
C LEU A 699 -33.46 2.76 25.42
N VAL A 700 -33.34 2.49 26.73
CA VAL A 700 -32.13 1.94 27.35
C VAL A 700 -32.33 0.46 27.68
N MET A 701 -33.49 0.08 28.20
CA MET A 701 -33.77 -1.32 28.60
C MET A 701 -34.50 -2.14 27.54
N GLY A 702 -34.73 -1.59 26.34
CA GLY A 702 -35.24 -2.33 25.17
C GLY A 702 -36.72 -2.72 25.25
N MET A 703 -37.52 -2.10 26.12
CA MET A 703 -38.94 -2.44 26.34
C MET A 703 -39.91 -1.68 25.42
N GLY A 704 -39.42 -1.18 24.30
CA GLY A 704 -40.21 -0.47 23.28
C GLY A 704 -41.20 -1.37 22.55
N GLY A 705 -42.31 -0.78 22.08
CA GLY A 705 -43.26 -1.39 21.14
C GLY A 705 -43.34 -0.60 19.82
N THR A 706 -44.23 -1.02 18.91
CA THR A 706 -44.47 -0.30 17.64
C THR A 706 -45.19 1.03 17.82
N ASP A 707 -45.91 1.19 18.95
CA ASP A 707 -46.56 2.44 19.36
C ASP A 707 -46.52 2.63 20.88
N ASP A 708 -47.02 3.78 21.36
CA ASP A 708 -47.06 4.11 22.79
C ASP A 708 -47.92 3.15 23.61
N LYS A 709 -49.00 2.61 23.02
CA LYS A 709 -49.91 1.72 23.73
C LYS A 709 -49.24 0.38 23.97
N GLU A 710 -48.56 -0.15 22.95
CA GLU A 710 -47.78 -1.38 23.03
C GLU A 710 -46.59 -1.22 23.98
N THR A 711 -45.86 -0.10 23.89
CA THR A 711 -44.74 0.22 24.79
C THR A 711 -45.19 0.21 26.25
N LYS A 712 -46.31 0.89 26.57
CA LYS A 712 -46.89 0.88 27.93
C LYS A 712 -47.34 -0.51 28.37
N ALA A 713 -47.91 -1.30 27.45
CA ALA A 713 -48.33 -2.67 27.75
C ALA A 713 -47.15 -3.59 28.05
N ARG A 714 -46.06 -3.52 27.26
CA ARG A 714 -44.81 -4.26 27.48
C ARG A 714 -44.18 -3.88 28.82
N ILE A 715 -44.03 -2.60 29.09
CA ILE A 715 -43.49 -2.11 30.38
C ILE A 715 -44.32 -2.63 31.56
N ALA A 716 -45.66 -2.55 31.49
CA ALA A 716 -46.52 -3.04 32.57
C ALA A 716 -46.46 -4.58 32.73
N GLY A 717 -46.35 -5.31 31.63
CA GLY A 717 -46.28 -6.76 31.60
C GLY A 717 -44.95 -7.30 32.11
N GLU A 718 -43.84 -6.74 31.64
CA GLU A 718 -42.49 -7.30 31.72
C GLU A 718 -41.64 -6.66 32.81
N PHE A 719 -41.70 -5.35 33.01
CA PHE A 719 -40.85 -4.68 34.01
C PHE A 719 -41.43 -4.80 35.43
N LYS A 720 -40.72 -5.52 36.31
CA LYS A 720 -41.04 -5.64 37.75
C LYS A 720 -40.03 -4.95 38.66
N GLY A 721 -39.08 -4.21 38.08
CA GLY A 721 -38.04 -3.49 38.81
C GLY A 721 -38.50 -2.20 39.49
N THR A 722 -37.57 -1.57 40.18
CA THR A 722 -37.70 -0.35 40.99
C THR A 722 -36.94 0.81 40.34
N ASP A 723 -36.99 2.00 40.95
CA ASP A 723 -36.17 3.15 40.53
C ASP A 723 -34.66 2.86 40.63
N LYS A 724 -34.26 1.93 41.50
CA LYS A 724 -32.89 1.44 41.58
C LYS A 724 -32.48 0.72 40.30
N ASP A 725 -33.34 -0.14 39.76
CA ASP A 725 -33.06 -0.87 38.51
C ASP A 725 -32.98 0.08 37.29
N ILE A 726 -33.75 1.18 37.30
CA ILE A 726 -33.66 2.24 36.27
C ILE A 726 -32.29 2.93 36.33
N VAL A 727 -31.84 3.28 37.54
CA VAL A 727 -30.52 3.88 37.79
C VAL A 727 -29.41 2.91 37.39
N GLU A 728 -29.48 1.65 37.84
CA GLU A 728 -28.49 0.61 37.52
C GLU A 728 -28.43 0.33 36.02
N GLY A 729 -29.57 0.34 35.31
CA GLY A 729 -29.61 0.19 33.85
C GLY A 729 -28.88 1.31 33.12
N LEU A 730 -29.10 2.57 33.50
CA LEU A 730 -28.38 3.71 32.93
C LEU A 730 -26.88 3.64 33.26
N THR A 731 -26.54 3.41 34.53
CA THR A 731 -25.15 3.24 34.98
C THR A 731 -24.44 2.15 34.19
N ALA A 732 -25.06 0.99 33.99
CA ALA A 732 -24.46 -0.12 33.26
C ALA A 732 -24.10 0.29 31.81
N VAL A 733 -24.99 1.01 31.13
CA VAL A 733 -24.72 1.51 29.77
C VAL A 733 -23.60 2.55 29.77
N LEU A 734 -23.59 3.50 30.70
CA LEU A 734 -22.52 4.50 30.81
C LEU A 734 -21.15 3.87 31.07
N ARG A 735 -21.09 2.88 31.98
CA ARG A 735 -19.85 2.15 32.30
C ARG A 735 -19.37 1.32 31.12
N GLN A 736 -20.29 0.64 30.42
CA GLN A 736 -19.94 -0.13 29.24
C GLN A 736 -19.41 0.76 28.12
N ASP A 737 -20.02 1.91 27.86
CA ASP A 737 -19.54 2.86 26.86
C ASP A 737 -18.18 3.47 27.27
N ALA A 738 -18.02 3.84 28.55
CA ALA A 738 -16.75 4.32 29.08
C ALA A 738 -15.62 3.28 28.91
N TYR A 739 -15.89 2.01 29.21
CA TYR A 739 -14.97 0.90 28.97
C TYR A 739 -14.66 0.74 27.48
N ASN A 740 -15.69 0.77 26.62
CA ASN A 740 -15.52 0.65 25.17
C ASN A 740 -14.60 1.76 24.62
N LEU A 741 -14.75 2.99 25.10
CA LEU A 741 -14.01 4.15 24.62
C LEU A 741 -12.51 4.14 24.99
N LYS A 742 -12.12 3.49 26.09
CA LYS A 742 -10.76 3.60 26.65
C LYS A 742 -10.05 2.26 26.85
N ASP A 743 -10.76 1.26 27.35
CA ASP A 743 -10.17 0.04 27.89
C ASP A 743 -10.40 -1.19 27.01
N LEU A 744 -11.34 -1.12 26.04
CA LEU A 744 -11.57 -2.19 25.08
C LEU A 744 -10.31 -2.53 24.29
N GLN A 745 -10.02 -3.82 24.17
CA GLN A 745 -8.84 -4.34 23.49
C GLN A 745 -9.24 -5.29 22.36
N ALA A 746 -8.51 -5.23 21.25
CA ALA A 746 -8.60 -6.28 20.24
C ALA A 746 -8.11 -7.61 20.84
N ILE A 747 -8.71 -8.73 20.43
CA ILE A 747 -8.49 -10.07 21.01
C ILE A 747 -7.00 -10.41 21.14
N GLU A 748 -6.19 -9.98 20.19
CA GLU A 748 -4.73 -10.23 20.15
C GLU A 748 -3.94 -8.92 19.97
N GLY A 749 -4.50 -7.78 20.36
CA GLY A 749 -3.84 -6.48 20.31
C GLY A 749 -2.86 -6.28 21.47
N LYS A 750 -1.77 -5.52 21.25
CA LYS A 750 -0.75 -5.25 22.29
C LYS A 750 -1.14 -4.16 23.30
N LEU A 751 -2.08 -3.27 22.95
CA LEU A 751 -2.43 -2.10 23.78
C LEU A 751 -3.95 -1.99 23.95
N PRO A 752 -4.47 -1.78 25.17
CA PRO A 752 -5.86 -1.40 25.41
C PRO A 752 -6.01 0.07 25.03
N ASN A 753 -6.30 0.32 23.75
CA ASN A 753 -6.48 1.68 23.25
C ASN A 753 -7.96 2.07 23.17
N GLY A 754 -8.90 1.18 23.47
CA GLY A 754 -10.34 1.42 23.34
C GLY A 754 -10.85 1.17 21.92
N MET A 755 -12.07 1.63 21.66
CA MET A 755 -12.77 1.40 20.40
C MET A 755 -12.03 1.95 19.19
N SER A 756 -12.34 1.41 18.00
CA SER A 756 -11.74 1.87 16.75
C SER A 756 -12.05 3.35 16.51
N ALA A 757 -11.02 4.14 16.19
CA ALA A 757 -11.17 5.56 15.86
C ALA A 757 -11.90 5.78 14.53
N MET A 758 -11.87 4.78 13.64
CA MET A 758 -12.40 4.91 12.29
C MET A 758 -12.87 3.58 11.70
N ALA A 759 -13.57 3.67 10.56
CA ALA A 759 -13.80 2.58 9.63
C ALA A 759 -13.57 3.08 8.20
N MET A 760 -13.06 2.22 7.33
CA MET A 760 -12.80 2.53 5.92
C MET A 760 -13.64 1.67 4.98
N THR A 761 -14.25 2.32 4.00
CA THR A 761 -14.90 1.67 2.86
C THR A 761 -14.12 2.01 1.60
N ALA A 762 -14.01 1.08 0.66
CA ALA A 762 -13.12 1.25 -0.47
C ALA A 762 -13.84 1.03 -1.80
N HIS A 763 -13.52 1.89 -2.77
CA HIS A 763 -13.70 1.58 -4.19
C HIS A 763 -12.57 0.65 -4.64
N THR A 764 -12.89 -0.40 -5.41
CA THR A 764 -11.88 -1.31 -5.98
C THR A 764 -10.79 -0.55 -6.75
N GLY A 765 -9.53 -0.89 -6.51
CA GLY A 765 -8.36 -0.24 -7.10
C GLY A 765 -7.06 -0.74 -6.48
N CYS A 766 -5.95 -0.02 -6.69
CA CYS A 766 -4.67 -0.35 -6.03
C CYS A 766 -4.85 -0.47 -4.52
N ASN A 767 -5.54 0.52 -3.92
CA ASN A 767 -5.89 0.56 -2.49
C ASN A 767 -6.57 -0.70 -1.97
N THR A 768 -7.40 -1.37 -2.76
CA THR A 768 -8.01 -2.64 -2.34
C THR A 768 -7.11 -3.83 -2.57
N VAL A 769 -6.27 -3.80 -3.60
CA VAL A 769 -5.34 -4.91 -3.89
C VAL A 769 -4.29 -5.02 -2.78
N TYR A 770 -3.62 -3.92 -2.43
CA TYR A 770 -2.70 -3.96 -1.29
C TYR A 770 -3.43 -3.89 0.06
N GLY A 771 -4.65 -3.35 0.12
CA GLY A 771 -5.42 -3.26 1.36
C GLY A 771 -6.04 -4.58 1.84
N SER A 772 -6.36 -5.50 0.92
CA SER A 772 -7.18 -6.69 1.21
C SER A 772 -6.85 -7.94 0.40
N THR A 773 -5.60 -8.11 -0.02
CA THR A 773 -5.14 -9.41 -0.51
C THR A 773 -4.48 -10.19 0.64
N PRO A 774 -5.01 -11.37 1.02
CA PRO A 774 -4.37 -12.21 2.02
C PRO A 774 -2.91 -12.55 1.66
N ALA A 775 -2.02 -12.67 2.64
CA ALA A 775 -2.29 -12.65 4.07
C ALA A 775 -2.11 -11.27 4.76
N ASN A 776 -1.66 -10.25 4.04
CA ASN A 776 -1.15 -9.01 4.65
C ASN A 776 -2.06 -7.82 4.36
N THR A 777 -2.77 -7.32 5.38
CA THR A 777 -3.53 -6.08 5.32
C THR A 777 -2.90 -5.00 6.20
N PRO A 778 -2.83 -3.74 5.75
CA PRO A 778 -2.26 -2.66 6.53
C PRO A 778 -3.25 -2.03 7.54
N HIS A 779 -4.52 -2.44 7.54
CA HIS A 779 -5.58 -1.78 8.29
C HIS A 779 -5.82 -2.47 9.65
N PRO A 780 -5.52 -1.83 10.79
CA PRO A 780 -5.86 -2.36 12.12
C PRO A 780 -7.30 -2.04 12.56
N TYR A 781 -8.04 -1.27 11.76
CA TYR A 781 -9.44 -0.88 11.96
C TYR A 781 -10.36 -1.58 10.93
N PRO A 782 -11.68 -1.57 11.12
CA PRO A 782 -12.63 -2.11 10.15
C PRO A 782 -12.40 -1.51 8.76
N TRP A 783 -12.14 -2.38 7.78
CA TRP A 783 -11.92 -2.03 6.39
C TRP A 783 -12.77 -2.94 5.51
N MET A 784 -13.45 -2.36 4.52
CA MET A 784 -14.35 -3.09 3.63
C MET A 784 -14.18 -2.65 2.18
N ASN A 785 -14.00 -3.63 1.30
CA ASN A 785 -14.19 -3.47 -0.14
C ASN A 785 -15.53 -4.07 -0.55
N SER A 786 -16.39 -3.26 -1.17
CA SER A 786 -17.62 -3.75 -1.80
C SER A 786 -17.36 -3.97 -3.30
N LEU A 787 -17.53 -2.93 -4.12
CA LEU A 787 -17.31 -2.96 -5.55
C LEU A 787 -16.55 -1.71 -6.02
N PHE A 788 -16.28 -1.66 -7.32
CA PHE A 788 -15.52 -0.56 -7.92
C PHE A 788 -16.26 0.78 -7.83
N GLN A 789 -17.59 0.76 -7.93
CA GLN A 789 -18.43 1.95 -8.10
C GLN A 789 -19.05 2.51 -6.81
N ASP A 790 -19.08 1.79 -5.70
CA ASP A 790 -20.01 2.06 -4.59
C ASP A 790 -19.36 2.36 -3.22
N GLY A 791 -18.02 2.39 -3.12
CA GLY A 791 -17.31 2.62 -1.84
C GLY A 791 -17.83 3.81 -1.03
N ALA A 792 -18.11 4.95 -1.68
CA ALA A 792 -18.71 6.13 -1.05
C ALA A 792 -20.12 5.89 -0.49
N THR A 793 -20.96 5.11 -1.19
CA THR A 793 -22.32 4.79 -0.72
C THR A 793 -22.28 3.84 0.47
N ILE A 794 -21.38 2.85 0.44
CA ILE A 794 -21.16 1.97 1.59
C ILE A 794 -20.65 2.78 2.79
N GLY A 795 -19.75 3.75 2.56
CA GLY A 795 -19.29 4.68 3.60
C GLY A 795 -20.44 5.46 4.23
N TRP A 796 -21.38 5.94 3.42
CA TRP A 796 -22.59 6.58 3.94
C TRP A 796 -23.42 5.62 4.81
N LEU A 797 -23.66 4.38 4.38
CA LEU A 797 -24.42 3.40 5.18
C LEU A 797 -23.76 3.07 6.53
N VAL A 798 -22.42 2.96 6.55
CA VAL A 798 -21.65 2.80 7.78
C VAL A 798 -21.79 4.04 8.67
N GLY A 799 -21.77 5.25 8.08
CA GLY A 799 -22.00 6.50 8.80
C GLY A 799 -23.38 6.57 9.47
N GLU A 800 -24.44 6.20 8.76
CA GLU A 800 -25.81 6.15 9.32
C GLU A 800 -25.93 5.11 10.44
N SER A 801 -25.21 3.99 10.31
CA SER A 801 -25.13 2.97 11.35
C SER A 801 -24.43 3.49 12.60
N PHE A 802 -23.29 4.19 12.45
CA PHE A 802 -22.57 4.81 13.56
C PHE A 802 -23.39 5.90 14.25
N MET A 803 -24.12 6.73 13.50
CA MET A 803 -25.00 7.74 14.08
C MET A 803 -26.11 7.10 14.92
N THR A 804 -26.73 6.03 14.41
CA THR A 804 -27.79 5.31 15.13
C THR A 804 -27.27 4.63 16.39
N ASP A 805 -26.11 3.98 16.31
CA ASP A 805 -25.49 3.29 17.43
C ASP A 805 -25.01 4.28 18.50
N HIS A 806 -24.31 5.34 18.09
CA HIS A 806 -23.84 6.39 19.00
C HIS A 806 -24.98 7.12 19.71
N ALA A 807 -26.09 7.37 19.00
CA ALA A 807 -27.29 7.94 19.60
C ALA A 807 -27.81 7.07 20.76
N ARG A 808 -27.93 5.76 20.52
CA ARG A 808 -28.51 4.80 21.47
C ARG A 808 -27.59 4.47 22.64
N MET A 809 -26.29 4.32 22.37
CA MET A 809 -25.33 3.82 23.34
C MET A 809 -24.65 4.93 24.14
N SER A 810 -24.44 6.11 23.53
CA SER A 810 -23.67 7.19 24.14
C SER A 810 -24.51 8.43 24.43
N VAL A 811 -25.25 8.94 23.44
CA VAL A 811 -25.89 10.29 23.54
C VAL A 811 -27.14 10.28 24.41
N ILE A 812 -28.11 9.42 24.09
CA ILE A 812 -29.41 9.36 24.78
C ILE A 812 -29.22 8.95 26.26
N PRO A 813 -28.43 7.91 26.61
CA PRO A 813 -28.19 7.55 28.01
C PRO A 813 -27.54 8.69 28.80
N GLU A 814 -26.57 9.38 28.20
CA GLU A 814 -25.90 10.53 28.84
C GLU A 814 -26.88 11.70 29.06
N ARG A 815 -27.73 12.03 28.08
CA ARG A 815 -28.74 13.09 28.22
C ARG A 815 -29.81 12.75 29.26
N LEU A 816 -30.30 11.51 29.28
CA LEU A 816 -31.24 11.03 30.31
C LEU A 816 -30.61 11.11 31.70
N THR A 817 -29.32 10.79 31.81
CA THR A 817 -28.56 10.93 33.06
C THR A 817 -28.46 12.40 33.50
N ASN A 818 -28.20 13.33 32.57
CA ASN A 818 -28.14 14.76 32.89
C ASN A 818 -29.46 15.27 33.50
N PHE A 819 -30.63 14.84 33.02
CA PHE A 819 -31.91 15.21 33.63
C PHE A 819 -31.98 14.81 35.12
N ILE A 820 -31.45 13.64 35.48
CA ILE A 820 -31.37 13.17 36.86
C ILE A 820 -30.35 14.00 37.65
N LEU A 821 -29.12 14.13 37.15
CA LEU A 821 -28.05 14.82 37.89
C LEU A 821 -28.34 16.32 38.09
N GLU A 822 -29.04 16.95 37.16
CA GLU A 822 -29.51 18.33 37.27
C GLU A 822 -30.78 18.47 38.11
N GLY A 823 -31.30 17.39 38.69
CA GLY A 823 -32.50 17.41 39.55
C GLY A 823 -33.79 17.81 38.82
N PHE A 824 -33.86 17.57 37.50
CA PHE A 824 -34.96 17.99 36.63
C PHE A 824 -35.24 19.51 36.69
N ASN A 825 -34.18 20.32 36.73
CA ASN A 825 -34.28 21.77 36.55
C ASN A 825 -34.97 22.15 35.23
N SER A 826 -34.72 21.36 34.18
CA SER A 826 -35.46 21.37 32.91
C SER A 826 -36.55 20.30 32.94
N LYS A 827 -37.77 20.63 32.46
CA LYS A 827 -38.86 19.66 32.39
C LYS A 827 -38.60 18.63 31.30
N PHE A 828 -38.80 17.35 31.61
CA PHE A 828 -38.87 16.28 30.61
C PHE A 828 -40.29 16.20 30.04
N THR A 829 -40.43 16.35 28.73
CA THR A 829 -41.72 16.54 28.05
C THR A 829 -42.02 15.42 27.06
N GLN A 830 -43.26 15.36 26.58
CA GLN A 830 -43.66 14.44 25.51
C GLN A 830 -42.84 14.66 24.23
N GLN A 831 -42.42 15.91 23.97
CA GLN A 831 -41.57 16.23 22.84
C GLN A 831 -40.17 15.63 23.00
N ASP A 832 -39.59 15.68 24.20
CA ASP A 832 -38.28 15.07 24.47
C ASP A 832 -38.33 13.55 24.26
N TYR A 833 -39.36 12.89 24.79
CA TYR A 833 -39.58 11.46 24.55
C TYR A 833 -39.73 11.15 23.06
N PHE A 834 -40.56 11.91 22.33
CA PHE A 834 -40.73 11.73 20.89
C PHE A 834 -39.43 11.94 20.10
N THR A 835 -38.66 12.97 20.44
CA THR A 835 -37.37 13.25 19.82
C THR A 835 -36.38 12.12 20.11
N PHE A 836 -36.30 11.59 21.34
CA PHE A 836 -35.38 10.51 21.66
C PHE A 836 -35.76 9.17 21.00
N THR A 837 -37.04 8.90 20.74
CA THR A 837 -37.45 7.69 19.99
C THR A 837 -37.26 7.82 18.47
N HIS A 838 -37.11 9.03 17.95
CA HIS A 838 -36.89 9.32 16.52
C HIS A 838 -35.55 10.04 16.29
N PHE A 839 -34.59 9.83 17.19
CA PHE A 839 -33.37 10.62 17.28
C PHE A 839 -32.55 10.50 16.00
N SER A 840 -32.09 11.64 15.50
CA SER A 840 -31.32 11.73 14.26
C SER A 840 -30.08 12.60 14.43
N ASP A 841 -29.26 12.68 13.39
CA ASP A 841 -28.11 13.57 13.33
C ASP A 841 -28.50 15.05 13.48
N MET A 842 -29.74 15.43 13.15
CA MET A 842 -30.25 16.79 13.32
C MET A 842 -30.40 17.18 14.80
N ASP A 843 -30.54 16.20 15.70
CA ASP A 843 -30.73 16.41 17.14
C ASP A 843 -29.39 16.38 17.92
N MET A 844 -28.30 16.00 17.26
CA MET A 844 -26.95 15.96 17.82
C MET A 844 -26.27 17.33 17.78
N THR A 845 -25.65 17.69 18.90
CA THR A 845 -24.69 18.80 19.00
C THR A 845 -23.43 18.52 18.19
N ASP A 846 -22.62 19.54 17.91
CA ASP A 846 -21.36 19.36 17.18
C ASP A 846 -20.39 18.44 17.93
N ASN A 847 -20.32 18.58 19.26
CA ASN A 847 -19.47 17.71 20.09
C ASN A 847 -19.92 16.24 20.02
N GLU A 848 -21.22 15.95 20.05
CA GLU A 848 -21.73 14.57 19.92
C GLU A 848 -21.40 13.98 18.53
N VAL A 849 -21.36 14.81 17.48
CA VAL A 849 -20.90 14.39 16.15
C VAL A 849 -19.38 14.15 16.14
N HIS A 850 -18.61 14.97 16.84
CA HIS A 850 -17.16 14.80 16.97
C HIS A 850 -16.77 13.57 17.80
N GLU A 851 -17.62 13.14 18.72
CA GLU A 851 -17.42 11.97 19.58
C GLU A 851 -17.68 10.62 18.89
N MET A 852 -18.15 10.61 17.63
CA MET A 852 -18.31 9.38 16.84
C MET A 852 -17.01 8.89 16.18
N PRO A 853 -16.79 7.57 16.02
CA PRO A 853 -15.77 7.04 15.11
C PRO A 853 -15.95 7.62 13.70
N LYS A 854 -14.85 7.86 12.99
CA LYS A 854 -14.89 8.52 11.68
C LYS A 854 -15.01 7.53 10.54
N VAL A 855 -15.88 7.82 9.58
CA VAL A 855 -16.01 6.99 8.38
C VAL A 855 -15.25 7.62 7.22
N TRP A 856 -14.43 6.81 6.58
CA TRP A 856 -13.63 7.20 5.41
C TRP A 856 -14.00 6.32 4.21
N ALA A 857 -14.41 6.91 3.09
CA ALA A 857 -14.41 6.22 1.80
C ALA A 857 -13.13 6.53 1.04
N VAL A 858 -12.45 5.49 0.55
CA VAL A 858 -11.16 5.60 -0.15
C VAL A 858 -11.27 5.05 -1.57
N GLY A 859 -10.56 5.64 -2.53
CA GLY A 859 -10.57 5.11 -3.89
C GLY A 859 -9.63 5.85 -4.84
N GLY A 860 -9.22 5.16 -5.91
CA GLY A 860 -8.44 5.77 -6.98
C GLY A 860 -9.28 6.64 -7.92
N ASP A 861 -8.62 7.35 -8.84
CA ASP A 861 -9.28 8.23 -9.81
C ASP A 861 -10.31 7.51 -10.70
N GLY A 862 -10.12 6.24 -11.07
CA GLY A 862 -11.15 5.49 -11.79
C GLY A 862 -12.39 5.12 -10.97
N GLY A 863 -12.21 4.80 -9.70
CA GLY A 863 -13.30 4.40 -8.82
C GLY A 863 -14.17 5.59 -8.43
N MET A 864 -13.55 6.69 -8.04
CA MET A 864 -14.24 7.88 -7.53
C MET A 864 -14.43 8.99 -8.56
N GLY A 865 -13.55 9.09 -9.55
CA GLY A 865 -13.57 10.10 -10.59
C GLY A 865 -14.39 9.70 -11.82
N ASP A 866 -14.53 8.39 -12.09
CA ASP A 866 -15.21 7.89 -13.29
C ASP A 866 -16.46 7.06 -12.92
N ILE A 867 -16.32 5.74 -12.74
CA ILE A 867 -17.46 4.80 -12.61
C ILE A 867 -18.33 5.09 -11.36
N GLY A 868 -17.71 5.47 -10.25
CA GLY A 868 -18.40 5.79 -9.00
C GLY A 868 -18.66 7.28 -8.79
N TYR A 869 -18.31 8.14 -9.75
CA TYR A 869 -18.44 9.60 -9.59
C TYR A 869 -19.87 10.04 -9.26
N GLN A 870 -20.89 9.41 -9.84
CA GLN A 870 -22.28 9.72 -9.51
C GLN A 870 -22.60 9.45 -8.02
N ASN A 871 -22.05 8.38 -7.46
CA ASN A 871 -22.24 8.02 -6.05
C ASN A 871 -21.47 8.99 -5.14
N VAL A 872 -20.22 9.30 -5.47
CA VAL A 872 -19.42 10.31 -4.76
C VAL A 872 -20.14 11.66 -4.77
N SER A 873 -20.55 12.13 -5.94
CA SER A 873 -21.31 13.37 -6.15
C SER A 873 -22.57 13.41 -5.28
N LYS A 874 -23.33 12.31 -5.21
CA LYS A 874 -24.50 12.20 -4.35
C LYS A 874 -24.14 12.34 -2.87
N VAL A 875 -23.13 11.63 -2.37
CA VAL A 875 -22.71 11.69 -0.95
C VAL A 875 -22.19 13.08 -0.58
N VAL A 876 -21.41 13.72 -1.46
CA VAL A 876 -20.94 15.11 -1.28
C VAL A 876 -22.13 16.07 -1.18
N MET A 877 -23.09 15.98 -2.12
CA MET A 877 -24.26 16.87 -2.15
C MET A 877 -25.17 16.69 -0.93
N GLN A 878 -25.35 15.45 -0.45
CA GLN A 878 -26.17 15.18 0.74
C GLN A 878 -25.55 15.76 2.01
N ASN A 879 -24.22 15.96 2.01
CA ASN A 879 -23.48 16.63 3.07
C ASN A 879 -23.79 16.12 4.49
N ARG A 880 -24.08 14.82 4.61
CA ARG A 880 -24.47 14.17 5.86
C ARG A 880 -23.29 14.15 6.82
N PRO A 881 -23.53 14.21 8.14
CA PRO A 881 -22.44 14.22 9.09
C PRO A 881 -21.57 12.97 9.04
N ASN A 882 -20.32 13.15 9.44
CA ASN A 882 -19.39 12.08 9.75
C ASN A 882 -18.92 11.18 8.58
N VAL A 883 -19.11 11.57 7.32
CA VAL A 883 -18.58 10.86 6.14
C VAL A 883 -17.45 11.66 5.49
N LYS A 884 -16.25 11.06 5.45
CA LYS A 884 -15.06 11.64 4.82
C LYS A 884 -14.70 10.81 3.60
N MET A 885 -14.14 11.42 2.56
CA MET A 885 -13.80 10.74 1.31
C MET A 885 -12.43 11.19 0.82
N VAL A 886 -11.56 10.26 0.44
CA VAL A 886 -10.25 10.57 -0.16
C VAL A 886 -10.06 9.87 -1.50
N LEU A 887 -9.93 10.67 -2.54
CA LEU A 887 -9.59 10.27 -3.90
C LEU A 887 -8.07 10.31 -4.05
N LEU A 888 -7.48 9.12 -4.19
CA LEU A 888 -6.06 8.88 -4.46
C LEU A 888 -5.83 9.03 -5.97
N ASP A 889 -5.53 10.26 -6.41
CA ASP A 889 -5.47 10.63 -7.83
C ASP A 889 -4.12 10.24 -8.44
N THR A 890 -4.10 9.08 -9.08
CA THR A 890 -2.96 8.61 -9.87
C THR A 890 -3.03 9.10 -11.32
N GLN A 891 -4.12 9.76 -11.72
CA GLN A 891 -4.42 10.19 -13.09
C GLN A 891 -4.43 9.08 -14.14
N VAL A 892 -4.49 7.81 -13.74
CA VAL A 892 -4.59 6.62 -14.61
C VAL A 892 -5.27 5.50 -13.83
N TYR A 893 -5.80 4.49 -14.49
CA TYR A 893 -6.22 3.27 -13.80
C TYR A 893 -4.99 2.44 -13.47
N SER A 894 -4.35 2.80 -12.34
CA SER A 894 -3.09 2.20 -11.94
C SER A 894 -3.19 0.67 -11.90
N ASN A 895 -4.24 0.12 -11.28
CA ASN A 895 -4.35 -1.34 -11.06
C ASN A 895 -4.44 -2.16 -12.35
N THR A 896 -5.12 -1.65 -13.38
CA THR A 896 -5.41 -2.38 -14.63
C THR A 896 -4.37 -2.11 -15.73
N GLY A 897 -3.19 -1.61 -15.37
CA GLY A 897 -2.07 -1.40 -16.30
C GLY A 897 -1.97 0.01 -16.91
N GLY A 898 -2.49 1.02 -16.21
CA GLY A 898 -2.27 2.42 -16.61
C GLY A 898 -3.22 2.93 -17.70
N GLN A 899 -4.44 2.40 -17.76
CA GLN A 899 -5.48 2.88 -18.69
C GLN A 899 -5.85 4.33 -18.38
N ASN A 900 -6.30 5.08 -19.40
CA ASN A 900 -6.75 6.46 -19.20
C ASN A 900 -8.00 6.53 -18.32
N SER A 901 -8.02 7.50 -17.40
CA SER A 901 -9.19 7.95 -16.64
C SER A 901 -9.65 9.34 -17.10
N GLU A 902 -10.79 9.82 -16.59
CA GLU A 902 -11.18 11.21 -16.79
C GLU A 902 -10.19 12.18 -16.10
N SER A 903 -9.48 11.73 -15.05
CA SER A 903 -8.37 12.47 -14.40
C SER A 903 -7.05 12.47 -15.18
N SER A 904 -6.89 11.67 -16.25
CA SER A 904 -5.67 11.71 -17.07
C SER A 904 -5.47 13.07 -17.74
N PRO A 905 -4.26 13.63 -17.78
CA PRO A 905 -3.99 14.86 -18.52
C PRO A 905 -4.09 14.64 -20.05
N MET A 906 -4.17 15.72 -20.83
CA MET A 906 -4.36 15.65 -22.29
C MET A 906 -3.25 14.87 -23.03
N PRO A 907 -1.96 14.95 -22.66
CA PRO A 907 -0.93 14.10 -23.25
C PRO A 907 -1.11 12.60 -22.93
N GLY A 908 -2.16 12.22 -22.18
CA GLY A 908 -2.61 10.85 -21.97
C GLY A 908 -2.03 10.18 -20.73
N GLY A 909 -2.62 9.03 -20.40
CA GLY A 909 -2.01 7.95 -19.64
C GLY A 909 -1.33 6.95 -20.57
N PHE A 910 -0.86 5.82 -20.01
CA PHE A 910 -0.02 4.90 -20.76
C PHE A 910 -0.81 4.03 -21.75
N ASP A 911 -2.03 3.59 -21.44
CA ASP A 911 -2.78 2.64 -22.29
C ASP A 911 -4.07 3.24 -22.88
N MET A 912 -4.61 2.61 -23.93
CA MET A 912 -5.81 2.99 -24.71
C MET A 912 -5.69 4.18 -25.68
N ASN A 913 -4.89 5.21 -25.40
CA ASN A 913 -4.70 6.35 -26.31
C ASN A 913 -3.25 6.91 -26.29
N GLN A 914 -2.24 6.07 -26.54
CA GLN A 914 -0.86 6.55 -26.70
C GLN A 914 -0.69 7.42 -27.94
N PHE A 915 0.13 8.47 -27.86
CA PHE A 915 0.57 9.21 -29.04
C PHE A 915 1.46 8.35 -29.94
N GLY A 916 1.18 8.34 -31.24
CA GLY A 916 1.95 7.60 -32.24
C GLY A 916 1.53 7.93 -33.67
N ALA A 917 2.06 7.19 -34.65
CA ALA A 917 1.80 7.47 -36.07
C ALA A 917 0.31 7.42 -36.46
N ALA A 918 -0.49 6.61 -35.76
CA ALA A 918 -1.91 6.40 -36.05
C ALA A 918 -2.87 7.19 -35.15
N THR A 919 -2.39 7.77 -34.05
CA THR A 919 -3.25 8.45 -33.06
C THR A 919 -2.51 9.59 -32.39
N GLN A 920 -3.22 10.70 -32.21
CA GLN A 920 -2.72 11.91 -31.56
C GLN A 920 -2.88 11.89 -30.03
N GLY A 921 -3.36 10.78 -29.45
CA GLY A 921 -3.57 10.61 -28.02
C GLY A 921 -4.92 11.17 -27.52
N LYS A 922 -5.00 11.53 -26.23
CA LYS A 922 -6.20 12.11 -25.62
C LYS A 922 -6.37 13.58 -26.06
N HIS A 923 -7.58 13.96 -26.46
CA HIS A 923 -7.91 15.33 -26.95
C HIS A 923 -8.89 16.09 -26.06
N THR A 924 -9.28 15.50 -24.93
CA THR A 924 -10.23 16.10 -23.99
C THR A 924 -9.49 16.69 -22.79
N GLU A 925 -10.02 17.79 -22.25
CA GLU A 925 -9.54 18.35 -20.98
C GLU A 925 -9.65 17.27 -19.87
N ARG A 926 -8.74 17.34 -18.90
CA ARG A 926 -8.84 16.53 -17.69
C ARG A 926 -10.08 16.97 -16.90
N LYS A 927 -10.79 16.01 -16.30
CA LYS A 927 -11.83 16.31 -15.31
C LYS A 927 -11.20 16.78 -13.99
N SER A 928 -11.54 17.99 -13.57
CA SER A 928 -11.23 18.49 -12.22
C SER A 928 -12.29 18.03 -11.22
N VAL A 929 -12.15 16.82 -10.67
CA VAL A 929 -13.14 16.20 -9.77
C VAL A 929 -13.45 17.07 -8.55
N ALA A 930 -12.45 17.48 -7.76
CA ALA A 930 -12.66 18.34 -6.59
C ALA A 930 -13.26 19.70 -6.96
N GLU A 931 -12.79 20.33 -8.04
CA GLU A 931 -13.30 21.64 -8.49
C GLU A 931 -14.78 21.59 -8.92
N SER A 932 -15.27 20.41 -9.36
CA SER A 932 -16.68 20.22 -9.71
C SER A 932 -17.60 20.32 -8.49
N PHE A 933 -17.11 19.96 -7.30
CA PHE A 933 -17.86 20.09 -6.04
C PHE A 933 -17.89 21.52 -5.50
N LEU A 934 -17.06 22.42 -6.05
CA LEU A 934 -17.15 23.86 -5.82
C LEU A 934 -18.30 24.49 -6.63
N SER A 935 -19.18 23.73 -7.28
CA SER A 935 -20.22 24.28 -8.15
C SER A 935 -21.44 23.36 -8.22
N GLY A 936 -22.46 23.62 -7.38
CA GLY A 936 -23.74 22.90 -7.43
C GLY A 936 -23.94 21.86 -6.33
N HIS A 937 -22.97 21.64 -5.44
CA HIS A 937 -23.03 20.64 -4.36
C HIS A 937 -23.31 21.21 -2.96
N GLY A 938 -23.77 22.46 -2.87
CA GLY A 938 -24.06 23.11 -1.60
C GLY A 938 -22.77 23.57 -0.89
N SER A 939 -22.58 23.17 0.36
CA SER A 939 -21.47 23.62 1.21
C SER A 939 -20.65 22.46 1.78
N PRO A 940 -20.11 21.52 0.98
CA PRO A 940 -19.21 20.49 1.50
C PRO A 940 -17.83 21.08 1.83
N PHE A 941 -17.07 20.42 2.70
CA PHE A 941 -15.64 20.69 2.81
C PHE A 941 -14.91 20.01 1.64
N VAL A 942 -14.10 20.75 0.88
CA VAL A 942 -13.39 20.21 -0.29
C VAL A 942 -11.93 20.63 -0.25
N ALA A 943 -11.00 19.68 -0.32
CA ALA A 943 -9.58 19.97 -0.38
C ALA A 943 -8.90 19.20 -1.52
N GLN A 944 -8.13 19.92 -2.34
CA GLN A 944 -7.19 19.34 -3.30
C GLN A 944 -5.78 19.62 -2.76
N VAL A 945 -5.13 18.60 -2.21
CA VAL A 945 -3.87 18.72 -1.45
C VAL A 945 -2.92 17.57 -1.75
N SER A 946 -1.65 17.64 -1.39
CA SER A 946 -0.71 16.55 -1.66
C SER A 946 0.47 16.54 -0.68
N LEU A 947 1.39 15.59 -0.84
CA LEU A 947 2.67 15.61 -0.14
C LEU A 947 3.56 16.81 -0.51
N ALA A 948 3.21 17.60 -1.54
CA ALA A 948 3.92 18.83 -1.88
C ALA A 948 3.97 19.84 -0.72
N ASN A 949 3.01 19.76 0.21
CA ASN A 949 3.02 20.49 1.46
C ASN A 949 2.31 19.66 2.55
N SER A 950 3.09 18.85 3.28
CA SER A 950 2.59 18.01 4.37
C SER A 950 1.85 18.79 5.45
N GLY A 951 2.26 20.03 5.75
CA GLY A 951 1.58 20.90 6.70
C GLY A 951 0.15 21.25 6.25
N THR A 952 -0.02 21.67 4.99
CA THR A 952 -1.35 21.95 4.42
C THR A 952 -2.19 20.68 4.33
N LEU A 953 -1.61 19.56 3.91
CA LEU A 953 -2.29 18.26 3.88
C LEU A 953 -2.84 17.89 5.26
N TYR A 954 -2.01 17.93 6.30
CA TYR A 954 -2.41 17.57 7.65
C TYR A 954 -3.45 18.52 8.23
N LYS A 955 -3.31 19.83 7.97
CA LYS A 955 -4.29 20.81 8.42
C LYS A 955 -5.64 20.62 7.72
N ALA A 956 -5.64 20.37 6.40
CA ALA A 956 -6.87 20.10 5.67
C ALA A 956 -7.59 18.84 6.18
N ILE A 957 -6.84 17.74 6.41
CA ILE A 957 -7.40 16.51 7.00
C ILE A 957 -8.01 16.82 8.37
N MET A 958 -7.28 17.52 9.24
CA MET A 958 -7.76 17.89 10.56
C MET A 958 -9.05 18.73 10.48
N ASP A 959 -9.06 19.78 9.65
CA ASP A 959 -10.22 20.65 9.50
C ASP A 959 -11.45 19.90 8.95
N GLY A 960 -11.25 18.99 7.99
CA GLY A 960 -12.33 18.14 7.48
C GLY A 960 -12.78 17.04 8.44
N LEU A 961 -11.94 16.63 9.40
CA LEU A 961 -12.36 15.72 10.47
C LEU A 961 -13.30 16.40 11.48
N TYR A 962 -13.07 17.69 11.77
CA TYR A 962 -13.93 18.54 12.61
C TYR A 962 -15.12 19.15 11.85
N TYR A 963 -15.09 19.15 10.52
CA TYR A 963 -16.23 19.59 9.73
C TYR A 963 -17.44 18.69 10.01
N ARG A 964 -18.60 19.30 10.31
CA ARG A 964 -19.82 18.57 10.68
C ARG A 964 -20.28 17.66 9.55
N GLY A 965 -20.34 18.17 8.32
CA GLY A 965 -20.88 17.48 7.15
C GLY A 965 -19.87 16.56 6.44
N THR A 966 -20.05 16.41 5.13
CA THR A 966 -19.18 15.61 4.26
C THR A 966 -17.89 16.37 3.93
N ALA A 967 -16.75 15.71 4.10
CA ALA A 967 -15.45 16.22 3.65
C ALA A 967 -14.91 15.38 2.49
N PHE A 968 -14.53 16.03 1.39
CA PHE A 968 -13.91 15.39 0.22
C PHE A 968 -12.48 15.88 0.01
N PHE A 969 -11.56 14.93 -0.13
CA PHE A 969 -10.15 15.17 -0.36
C PHE A 969 -9.76 14.56 -1.71
N GLN A 970 -9.08 15.33 -2.56
CA GLN A 970 -8.39 14.82 -3.75
C GLN A 970 -6.90 15.00 -3.56
N THR A 971 -6.14 13.91 -3.62
CA THR A 971 -4.71 13.92 -3.41
C THR A 971 -3.95 13.37 -4.59
N TYR A 972 -2.99 14.11 -5.12
CA TYR A 972 -2.15 13.60 -6.20
C TYR A 972 -1.17 12.58 -5.64
N THR A 973 -1.28 11.36 -6.13
CA THR A 973 -0.54 10.20 -5.68
C THR A 973 0.15 9.57 -6.89
N PRO A 974 1.37 9.97 -7.25
CA PRO A 974 2.02 9.49 -8.46
C PRO A 974 2.26 7.98 -8.41
N CYS A 975 2.19 7.33 -9.57
CA CYS A 975 2.35 5.88 -9.71
C CYS A 975 3.69 5.55 -10.38
N MET A 976 4.62 4.97 -9.63
CA MET A 976 5.97 4.64 -10.10
C MET A 976 5.99 3.91 -11.44
N PRO A 977 5.35 2.73 -11.60
CA PRO A 977 5.38 2.00 -12.86
C PRO A 977 4.65 2.71 -13.99
N GLU A 978 3.44 3.24 -13.74
CA GLU A 978 2.59 3.76 -14.82
C GLU A 978 3.00 5.17 -15.29
N HIS A 979 3.63 5.96 -14.42
CA HIS A 979 4.20 7.26 -14.80
C HIS A 979 5.64 7.10 -15.30
N GLY A 980 6.27 5.96 -15.02
CA GLY A 980 7.67 5.66 -15.34
C GLY A 980 8.62 6.61 -14.62
N ILE A 981 8.46 6.72 -13.31
CA ILE A 981 9.26 7.56 -12.41
C ILE A 981 10.03 6.68 -11.39
N PRO A 982 11.14 7.16 -10.81
CA PRO A 982 11.88 6.43 -9.78
C PRO A 982 11.05 6.14 -8.52
N ASP A 983 11.39 5.07 -7.80
CA ASP A 983 10.65 4.62 -6.62
C ASP A 983 10.70 5.64 -5.44
N TYR A 984 11.68 6.55 -5.39
CA TYR A 984 11.75 7.61 -4.35
C TYR A 984 10.93 8.87 -4.69
N ALA A 985 10.39 8.99 -5.90
CA ALA A 985 10.03 10.29 -6.47
C ALA A 985 8.63 10.81 -6.10
N ALA A 986 7.89 10.14 -5.20
CA ALA A 986 6.49 10.46 -4.94
C ALA A 986 6.27 11.92 -4.50
N GLU A 987 6.99 12.36 -3.48
CA GLU A 987 6.92 13.74 -2.96
C GLU A 987 7.43 14.75 -4.00
N LEU A 988 8.53 14.42 -4.71
CA LEU A 988 9.10 15.26 -5.75
C LEU A 988 8.11 15.52 -6.88
N GLN A 989 7.39 14.48 -7.33
CA GLN A 989 6.38 14.63 -8.37
C GLN A 989 5.14 15.36 -7.87
N ALA A 990 4.77 15.22 -6.59
CA ALA A 990 3.73 16.06 -5.99
C ALA A 990 4.10 17.55 -6.02
N LEU A 991 5.34 17.90 -5.63
CA LEU A 991 5.86 19.27 -5.72
C LEU A 991 5.84 19.80 -7.17
N ARG A 992 6.33 19.00 -8.12
CA ARG A 992 6.35 19.36 -9.55
C ARG A 992 4.95 19.54 -10.11
N SER A 993 4.01 18.66 -9.77
CA SER A 993 2.62 18.75 -10.22
C SER A 993 1.90 20.00 -9.68
N ARG A 994 2.08 20.34 -8.39
CA ARG A 994 1.54 21.59 -7.82
C ARG A 994 2.12 22.82 -8.48
N ASP A 995 3.44 22.90 -8.55
CA ASP A 995 4.15 24.10 -9.00
C ASP A 995 3.98 24.34 -10.50
N SER A 996 3.82 23.27 -11.28
CA SER A 996 3.50 23.34 -12.70
C SER A 996 2.01 23.54 -13.02
N ARG A 997 1.12 23.64 -12.02
CA ARG A 997 -0.35 23.66 -12.19
C ARG A 997 -0.94 22.40 -12.81
N GLY A 998 -0.20 21.29 -12.83
CA GLY A 998 -0.75 19.97 -13.19
C GLY A 998 -1.88 19.57 -12.25
N MET A 999 -1.69 19.77 -10.94
CA MET A 999 -2.76 19.72 -9.94
C MET A 999 -2.49 20.77 -8.84
N PRO A 1000 -2.98 22.01 -8.99
CA PRO A 1000 -2.76 23.06 -8.00
C PRO A 1000 -3.51 22.75 -6.70
N GLU A 1001 -3.01 23.22 -5.57
CA GLU A 1001 -3.65 22.96 -4.27
C GLU A 1001 -4.74 23.99 -3.95
N PHE A 1002 -5.81 23.56 -3.28
CA PHE A 1002 -6.78 24.47 -2.68
C PHE A 1002 -7.52 23.82 -1.51
N VAL A 1003 -8.07 24.65 -0.63
CA VAL A 1003 -8.98 24.22 0.45
C VAL A 1003 -10.22 25.11 0.41
N PHE A 1004 -11.38 24.52 0.23
CA PHE A 1004 -12.68 25.14 0.40
C PHE A 1004 -13.27 24.72 1.75
N ASN A 1005 -13.24 25.63 2.71
CA ASN A 1005 -13.81 25.44 4.03
C ASN A 1005 -15.00 26.37 4.25
N PRO A 1006 -16.24 25.87 4.13
CA PRO A 1006 -17.45 26.69 4.25
C PRO A 1006 -17.70 27.23 5.66
N THR A 1007 -16.94 26.80 6.68
CA THR A 1007 -17.05 27.37 8.03
C THR A 1007 -16.36 28.73 8.16
N LEU A 1008 -15.56 29.15 7.17
CA LEU A 1008 -14.82 30.42 7.20
C LEU A 1008 -15.63 31.59 6.65
N GLY A 1009 -16.69 31.33 5.86
CA GLY A 1009 -17.58 32.35 5.34
C GLY A 1009 -18.50 31.83 4.23
N GLU A 1010 -19.39 32.69 3.74
CA GLU A 1010 -20.42 32.33 2.76
C GLU A 1010 -19.94 32.45 1.31
N THR A 1011 -18.94 33.29 1.04
CA THR A 1011 -18.43 33.51 -0.32
C THR A 1011 -17.18 32.66 -0.59
N TYR A 1012 -16.91 32.38 -1.87
CA TYR A 1012 -15.64 31.74 -2.23
C TYR A 1012 -14.42 32.56 -1.80
N MET A 1013 -14.50 33.89 -1.74
CA MET A 1013 -13.38 34.72 -1.31
C MET A 1013 -13.04 34.53 0.18
N ASP A 1014 -14.02 34.17 1.00
CA ASP A 1014 -13.84 33.88 2.42
C ASP A 1014 -13.41 32.43 2.65
N ALA A 1015 -14.01 31.50 1.90
CA ALA A 1015 -13.93 30.06 2.16
C ALA A 1015 -12.91 29.29 1.30
N LEU A 1016 -12.47 29.82 0.14
CA LEU A 1016 -11.57 29.14 -0.79
C LEU A 1016 -10.13 29.69 -0.68
N ASP A 1017 -9.21 28.90 -0.15
CA ASP A 1017 -7.79 29.23 -0.07
C ASP A 1017 -6.98 28.53 -1.17
N VAL A 1018 -6.16 29.30 -1.89
CA VAL A 1018 -5.24 28.84 -2.95
C VAL A 1018 -3.78 29.24 -2.69
N LYS A 1019 -3.48 29.81 -1.51
CA LYS A 1019 -2.19 30.45 -1.21
C LYS A 1019 -1.04 29.48 -0.98
N SER A 1020 -1.30 28.17 -0.83
CA SER A 1020 -0.24 27.16 -0.71
C SER A 1020 0.55 26.96 -2.01
N ASN A 1021 0.04 27.45 -3.14
CA ASN A 1021 0.72 27.40 -4.42
C ASN A 1021 1.79 28.49 -4.54
N GLN A 1022 2.98 28.11 -5.01
CA GLN A 1022 4.04 29.08 -5.32
C GLN A 1022 3.57 30.06 -6.40
N SER A 1023 3.81 31.36 -6.23
CA SER A 1023 3.37 32.43 -7.15
C SER A 1023 1.86 32.37 -7.43
N TYR A 1024 1.03 32.24 -6.39
CA TYR A 1024 -0.42 32.03 -6.56
C TYR A 1024 -1.18 33.16 -7.29
N GLN A 1025 -0.55 34.30 -7.56
CA GLN A 1025 -1.16 35.45 -8.26
C GLN A 1025 -0.84 35.47 -9.77
N THR A 1026 0.05 34.60 -10.26
CA THR A 1026 0.45 34.48 -11.67
C THR A 1026 0.02 33.13 -12.23
N ASP A 1027 0.09 32.96 -13.55
CA ASP A 1027 -0.28 31.73 -14.26
C ASP A 1027 0.60 30.56 -13.83
N TRP A 1028 1.90 30.78 -13.75
CA TRP A 1028 2.90 29.75 -13.51
C TRP A 1028 3.80 30.09 -12.33
N ALA A 1029 4.40 29.06 -11.73
CA ALA A 1029 5.44 29.25 -10.73
C ALA A 1029 6.76 29.69 -11.38
N THR A 1030 7.65 30.28 -10.58
CA THR A 1030 9.02 30.62 -11.01
C THR A 1030 10.02 29.72 -10.30
N LYS A 1031 10.89 29.04 -11.04
CA LYS A 1031 11.97 28.19 -10.50
C LYS A 1031 13.33 28.81 -10.76
N LEU A 1032 14.33 28.29 -10.06
CA LEU A 1032 15.74 28.66 -10.24
C LEU A 1032 16.47 27.49 -10.88
N ALA A 1033 17.15 27.74 -12.00
CA ALA A 1033 18.02 26.75 -12.62
C ALA A 1033 19.09 26.27 -11.62
N PRO A 1034 19.43 24.96 -11.63
CA PRO A 1034 20.58 24.46 -10.88
C PRO A 1034 21.84 25.26 -11.21
N VAL A 1035 22.74 25.41 -10.24
CA VAL A 1035 24.03 26.14 -10.36
C VAL A 1035 23.90 27.64 -10.69
N THR A 1036 23.42 28.02 -11.88
CA THR A 1036 23.34 29.40 -12.38
C THR A 1036 22.35 30.27 -11.63
N LYS A 1037 21.35 29.67 -10.98
CA LYS A 1037 20.24 30.35 -10.30
C LYS A 1037 19.45 31.31 -11.20
N LYS A 1038 19.51 31.13 -12.53
CA LYS A 1038 18.68 31.86 -13.50
C LYS A 1038 17.20 31.53 -13.23
N ARG A 1039 16.34 32.55 -13.19
CA ARG A 1039 14.90 32.36 -13.02
C ARG A 1039 14.27 31.92 -14.33
N TYR A 1040 13.36 30.96 -14.26
CA TYR A 1040 12.57 30.53 -15.42
C TYR A 1040 11.14 30.18 -15.01
N THR A 1041 10.23 30.23 -15.99
CA THR A 1041 8.82 29.93 -15.82
C THR A 1041 8.62 28.41 -15.79
N TYR A 1042 8.01 27.89 -14.73
CA TYR A 1042 7.81 26.45 -14.55
C TYR A 1042 6.38 26.07 -14.92
N THR A 1043 6.22 25.47 -16.10
CA THR A 1043 4.94 25.04 -16.68
C THR A 1043 4.75 23.52 -16.59
N VAL A 1044 3.56 23.02 -16.97
CA VAL A 1044 3.31 21.57 -17.08
C VAL A 1044 4.24 20.83 -18.03
N ALA A 1045 4.82 21.50 -19.03
CA ALA A 1045 5.81 20.87 -19.91
C ALA A 1045 7.06 20.44 -19.12
N HIS A 1046 7.52 21.29 -18.20
CA HIS A 1046 8.69 21.01 -17.36
C HIS A 1046 8.45 19.87 -16.38
N TRP A 1047 7.23 19.74 -15.84
CA TRP A 1047 6.87 18.56 -15.07
C TRP A 1047 6.84 17.31 -15.97
N ALA A 1048 6.26 17.43 -17.17
CA ALA A 1048 6.10 16.32 -18.09
C ALA A 1048 7.44 15.72 -18.56
N PHE A 1049 8.51 16.52 -18.68
CA PHE A 1049 9.85 16.00 -19.02
C PHE A 1049 10.40 15.01 -17.99
N THR A 1050 9.84 15.00 -16.79
CA THR A 1050 10.31 14.16 -15.68
C THR A 1050 9.57 12.83 -15.56
N GLU A 1051 8.61 12.54 -16.44
CA GLU A 1051 7.81 11.32 -16.42
C GLU A 1051 7.85 10.60 -17.77
N ALA A 1052 8.19 9.31 -17.78
CA ALA A 1052 8.33 8.55 -19.02
C ALA A 1052 7.03 8.37 -19.81
N ARG A 1053 5.86 8.58 -19.17
CA ARG A 1053 4.55 8.55 -19.85
C ARG A 1053 4.38 9.68 -20.89
N PHE A 1054 5.16 10.76 -20.80
CA PHE A 1054 5.07 11.89 -21.73
C PHE A 1054 6.18 11.95 -22.79
N ARG A 1055 7.07 10.94 -22.82
CA ARG A 1055 8.28 10.93 -23.67
C ARG A 1055 8.06 11.16 -25.17
N PHE A 1056 6.85 10.90 -25.67
CA PHE A 1056 6.53 11.09 -27.09
C PHE A 1056 6.02 12.50 -27.42
N HIS A 1057 5.77 13.33 -26.41
CA HIS A 1057 5.26 14.69 -26.56
C HIS A 1057 6.34 15.77 -26.55
N HIS A 1058 7.61 15.38 -26.40
CA HIS A 1058 8.74 16.29 -26.48
C HIS A 1058 9.97 15.62 -27.10
N LYS A 1059 10.86 16.43 -27.66
CA LYS A 1059 12.16 15.97 -28.18
C LYS A 1059 13.27 16.90 -27.70
N ILE A 1060 14.34 16.34 -27.18
CA ILE A 1060 15.57 17.09 -26.86
C ILE A 1060 16.27 17.40 -28.17
N VAL A 1061 16.59 18.67 -28.41
CA VAL A 1061 17.25 19.15 -29.62
C VAL A 1061 18.44 20.04 -29.28
N LYS A 1062 19.31 20.28 -30.26
CA LYS A 1062 20.40 21.26 -30.11
C LYS A 1062 19.86 22.69 -30.23
N PRO A 1063 20.54 23.71 -29.67
CA PRO A 1063 20.07 25.10 -29.72
C PRO A 1063 19.80 25.62 -31.14
N GLU A 1064 20.57 25.19 -32.15
CA GLU A 1064 20.40 25.62 -33.54
C GLU A 1064 19.09 25.11 -34.16
N ALA A 1065 18.53 24.02 -33.63
CA ALA A 1065 17.31 23.42 -34.15
C ALA A 1065 16.04 24.18 -33.75
N VAL A 1066 16.13 25.13 -32.81
CA VAL A 1066 14.99 25.98 -32.39
C VAL A 1066 15.05 27.38 -33.01
N GLU A 1067 16.04 27.66 -33.86
CA GLU A 1067 16.13 28.94 -34.57
C GLU A 1067 14.88 29.17 -35.44
N GLY A 1068 14.21 30.30 -35.24
CA GLY A 1068 12.94 30.62 -35.91
C GLY A 1068 11.68 29.95 -35.33
N MET A 1069 11.81 29.16 -34.25
CA MET A 1069 10.65 28.67 -33.48
C MET A 1069 10.21 29.69 -32.42
N ILE A 1070 8.98 29.53 -31.92
CA ILE A 1070 8.45 30.35 -30.82
C ILE A 1070 8.57 29.63 -29.48
N SER A 1071 8.91 30.37 -28.43
CA SER A 1071 8.93 29.84 -27.05
C SER A 1071 7.52 29.45 -26.59
N LEU A 1072 7.40 28.48 -25.69
CA LEU A 1072 6.12 28.09 -25.10
C LEU A 1072 5.50 29.27 -24.34
N GLU A 1073 6.31 30.02 -23.60
CA GLU A 1073 5.91 31.16 -22.79
C GLU A 1073 5.26 32.25 -23.65
N ASP A 1074 5.86 32.59 -24.80
CA ASP A 1074 5.31 33.58 -25.71
C ASP A 1074 4.13 33.02 -26.49
N LYS A 1075 4.19 31.75 -26.89
CA LYS A 1075 3.08 31.12 -27.60
C LYS A 1075 1.81 31.06 -26.75
N LEU A 1076 1.94 30.82 -25.45
CA LEU A 1076 0.79 30.84 -24.54
C LEU A 1076 0.10 32.21 -24.50
N LYS A 1077 0.83 33.33 -24.60
CA LYS A 1077 0.24 34.68 -24.66
C LYS A 1077 -0.66 34.85 -25.90
N LEU A 1078 -0.37 34.15 -26.99
CA LEU A 1078 -1.11 34.25 -28.26
C LEU A 1078 -2.32 33.31 -28.39
N ILE A 1079 -2.55 32.41 -27.42
CA ILE A 1079 -3.61 31.39 -27.49
C ILE A 1079 -4.62 31.57 -26.36
N THR A 1080 -5.90 31.46 -26.69
CA THR A 1080 -7.01 31.38 -25.73
C THR A 1080 -7.72 30.03 -25.82
N MET A 1081 -8.54 29.71 -24.81
CA MET A 1081 -9.38 28.50 -24.89
C MET A 1081 -10.43 28.58 -26.02
N ASP A 1082 -10.91 29.78 -26.36
CA ASP A 1082 -11.83 29.98 -27.49
C ASP A 1082 -11.18 29.56 -28.83
N ASP A 1083 -9.88 29.85 -28.98
CA ASP A 1083 -9.11 29.42 -30.15
C ASP A 1083 -8.97 27.89 -30.22
N ILE A 1084 -8.92 27.22 -29.07
CA ILE A 1084 -8.89 25.75 -29.00
C ILE A 1084 -10.24 25.15 -29.38
N ILE A 1085 -11.33 25.67 -28.80
CA ILE A 1085 -12.71 25.21 -29.05
C ILE A 1085 -13.06 25.34 -30.54
N ASN A 1086 -12.73 26.47 -31.15
CA ASN A 1086 -12.99 26.74 -32.56
C ASN A 1086 -11.93 26.17 -33.50
N ARG A 1087 -10.96 25.39 -32.98
CA ARG A 1087 -9.86 24.78 -33.74
C ARG A 1087 -9.02 25.78 -34.54
N ARG A 1088 -8.96 27.05 -34.15
CA ARG A 1088 -8.12 28.06 -34.82
C ARG A 1088 -6.64 27.77 -34.66
N HIS A 1089 -6.25 27.00 -33.64
CA HIS A 1089 -4.88 26.53 -33.44
C HIS A 1089 -4.39 25.57 -34.55
N THR A 1090 -5.26 25.07 -35.43
CA THR A 1090 -4.86 24.27 -36.60
C THR A 1090 -4.81 25.07 -37.90
N ASP A 1091 -5.25 26.34 -37.90
CA ASP A 1091 -5.21 27.21 -39.10
C ASP A 1091 -3.87 27.97 -39.15
N PRO A 1092 -3.00 27.71 -40.14
CA PRO A 1092 -1.70 28.39 -40.29
C PRO A 1092 -1.77 29.92 -40.35
N ASN A 1093 -2.92 30.48 -40.69
CA ASN A 1093 -3.10 31.93 -40.84
C ASN A 1093 -3.56 32.62 -39.54
N HIS A 1094 -3.87 31.86 -38.49
CA HIS A 1094 -4.34 32.41 -37.23
C HIS A 1094 -3.19 32.52 -36.20
N ARG A 1095 -3.18 33.58 -35.38
CA ARG A 1095 -2.14 33.79 -34.34
C ARG A 1095 -1.97 32.61 -33.37
N SER A 1096 -3.03 31.84 -33.17
CA SER A 1096 -3.02 30.67 -32.29
C SER A 1096 -2.45 29.41 -32.93
N TYR A 1097 -2.08 29.43 -34.22
CA TYR A 1097 -1.59 28.25 -34.94
C TYR A 1097 -0.45 27.55 -34.21
N ILE A 1098 -0.55 26.25 -33.97
CA ILE A 1098 0.50 25.46 -33.32
C ILE A 1098 1.10 24.50 -34.35
N PRO A 1099 2.28 24.79 -34.91
CA PRO A 1099 3.00 23.82 -35.71
C PRO A 1099 3.43 22.62 -34.85
N ASP A 1100 3.26 21.40 -35.35
CA ASP A 1100 3.69 20.19 -34.63
C ASP A 1100 5.21 20.18 -34.45
N PHE A 1101 5.66 20.03 -33.20
CA PHE A 1101 7.07 20.19 -32.81
C PHE A 1101 7.71 21.53 -33.24
N GLY A 1102 6.92 22.58 -33.48
CA GLY A 1102 7.42 23.92 -33.83
C GLY A 1102 7.34 24.96 -32.71
N VAL A 1103 6.97 24.52 -31.50
CA VAL A 1103 7.07 25.31 -30.26
C VAL A 1103 8.14 24.67 -29.38
N TYR A 1104 8.97 25.49 -28.73
CA TYR A 1104 10.03 25.00 -27.85
C TYR A 1104 9.97 25.61 -26.46
N THR A 1105 10.62 24.99 -25.48
CA THR A 1105 10.90 25.57 -24.16
C THR A 1105 12.27 25.10 -23.68
N ILE A 1106 12.79 25.73 -22.64
CA ILE A 1106 14.13 25.48 -22.11
C ILE A 1106 14.00 24.94 -20.68
N ASP A 1107 14.47 23.71 -20.48
CA ASP A 1107 14.68 23.14 -19.15
C ASP A 1107 16.17 23.23 -18.77
N TYR A 1108 16.52 22.83 -17.55
CA TYR A 1108 17.89 22.88 -17.05
C TYR A 1108 18.33 21.54 -16.45
N ASP A 1109 19.50 21.05 -16.87
CA ASP A 1109 20.10 19.86 -16.28
C ASP A 1109 20.65 20.14 -14.87
N GLU A 1110 21.11 19.10 -14.17
CA GLU A 1110 21.66 19.21 -12.80
C GLU A 1110 22.88 20.14 -12.69
N ASN A 1111 23.61 20.34 -13.80
CA ASN A 1111 24.77 21.23 -13.89
C ASN A 1111 24.37 22.68 -14.23
N GLY A 1112 23.08 22.93 -14.50
CA GLY A 1112 22.56 24.24 -14.88
C GLY A 1112 22.69 24.56 -16.37
N ASN A 1113 22.99 23.58 -17.22
CA ASN A 1113 23.03 23.77 -18.66
C ASN A 1113 21.62 23.81 -19.23
N GLU A 1114 21.41 24.65 -20.25
CA GLU A 1114 20.13 24.74 -20.97
C GLU A 1114 19.89 23.50 -21.82
N VAL A 1115 18.72 22.90 -21.67
CA VAL A 1115 18.24 21.76 -22.45
C VAL A 1115 17.03 22.22 -23.25
N TYR A 1116 17.13 22.14 -24.58
CA TYR A 1116 16.10 22.65 -25.49
C TYR A 1116 15.14 21.53 -25.86
N HIS A 1117 13.84 21.74 -25.59
CA HIS A 1117 12.78 20.78 -25.86
C HIS A 1117 11.81 21.33 -26.90
N THR A 1118 11.61 20.62 -28.02
CA THR A 1118 10.48 20.89 -28.93
C THR A 1118 9.26 20.10 -28.49
N LEU A 1119 8.06 20.66 -28.67
CA LEU A 1119 6.82 20.18 -28.06
C LEU A 1119 5.77 19.79 -29.11
N SER A 1120 5.08 18.67 -28.88
CA SER A 1120 3.92 18.32 -29.70
C SER A 1120 2.75 19.29 -29.46
N ILE A 1121 1.78 19.34 -30.39
CA ILE A 1121 0.59 20.19 -30.26
C ILE A 1121 -0.13 19.95 -28.92
N GLN A 1122 -0.31 18.69 -28.54
CA GLN A 1122 -1.00 18.27 -27.31
C GLN A 1122 -0.34 18.79 -26.04
N MET A 1123 1.00 18.88 -26.01
CA MET A 1123 1.71 19.43 -24.86
C MET A 1123 1.45 20.94 -24.70
N VAL A 1124 1.40 21.67 -25.82
CA VAL A 1124 1.03 23.09 -25.82
C VAL A 1124 -0.44 23.27 -25.39
N LEU A 1125 -1.35 22.44 -25.91
CA LEU A 1125 -2.76 22.46 -25.52
C LEU A 1125 -2.95 22.15 -24.03
N PHE A 1126 -2.17 21.21 -23.48
CA PHE A 1126 -2.19 20.90 -22.06
C PHE A 1126 -1.80 22.11 -21.19
N ALA A 1127 -0.77 22.86 -21.60
CA ALA A 1127 -0.40 24.09 -20.92
C ALA A 1127 -1.50 25.17 -21.00
N VAL A 1128 -2.19 25.29 -22.14
CA VAL A 1128 -3.33 26.21 -22.29
C VAL A 1128 -4.49 25.82 -21.36
N GLU A 1129 -4.82 24.53 -21.30
CA GLU A 1129 -5.87 23.98 -20.44
C GLU A 1129 -5.58 24.22 -18.95
N ARG A 1130 -4.37 23.88 -18.48
CA ARG A 1130 -4.02 24.09 -17.07
C ARG A 1130 -3.98 25.54 -16.65
N ARG A 1131 -3.50 26.44 -17.51
CA ARG A 1131 -3.56 27.88 -17.26
C ARG A 1131 -4.99 28.37 -17.12
N LYS A 1132 -5.90 27.94 -18.01
CA LYS A 1132 -7.33 28.29 -17.93
C LYS A 1132 -7.94 27.82 -16.62
N ALA A 1133 -7.75 26.55 -16.26
CA ALA A 1133 -8.27 25.99 -15.00
C ALA A 1133 -7.74 26.77 -13.78
N TRP A 1134 -6.45 27.09 -13.75
CA TRP A 1134 -5.85 27.87 -12.67
C TRP A 1134 -6.44 29.29 -12.55
N ARG A 1135 -6.61 30.01 -13.66
CA ARG A 1135 -7.24 31.34 -13.67
C ARG A 1135 -8.70 31.30 -13.19
N MET A 1136 -9.44 30.25 -13.53
CA MET A 1136 -10.81 30.05 -13.02
C MET A 1136 -10.82 29.89 -11.49
N LEU A 1137 -9.88 29.10 -10.96
CA LEU A 1137 -9.75 28.88 -9.52
C LEU A 1137 -9.32 30.17 -8.79
N GLN A 1138 -8.36 30.91 -9.32
CA GLN A 1138 -7.95 32.24 -8.82
C GLN A 1138 -9.14 33.20 -8.76
N SER A 1139 -9.92 33.27 -9.84
CA SER A 1139 -11.09 34.15 -9.92
C SER A 1139 -12.13 33.80 -8.85
N ARG A 1140 -12.37 32.51 -8.58
CA ARG A 1140 -13.26 32.07 -7.49
C ARG A 1140 -12.72 32.50 -6.12
N ALA A 1141 -11.42 32.37 -5.90
CA ALA A 1141 -10.76 32.76 -4.65
C ALA A 1141 -10.56 34.29 -4.50
N GLY A 1142 -11.07 35.12 -5.42
CA GLY A 1142 -10.89 36.57 -5.40
C GLY A 1142 -9.49 37.06 -5.74
N VAL A 1143 -8.67 36.22 -6.38
CA VAL A 1143 -7.30 36.56 -6.81
C VAL A 1143 -7.34 37.14 -8.23
N ILE A 1144 -6.90 38.38 -8.39
CA ILE A 1144 -6.75 39.04 -9.69
C ILE A 1144 -5.43 38.60 -10.33
N ASN A 1145 -5.51 37.98 -11.52
CA ASN A 1145 -4.35 37.56 -12.29
C ASN A 1145 -3.98 38.63 -13.32
N LYS A 1146 -2.83 39.30 -13.12
CA LYS A 1146 -2.35 40.38 -14.00
C LYS A 1146 -1.98 39.91 -15.40
N GLU A 1147 -1.37 38.74 -15.52
CA GLU A 1147 -0.96 38.16 -16.80
C GLU A 1147 -2.18 37.86 -17.69
N TYR A 1148 -3.34 37.56 -17.09
CA TYR A 1148 -4.60 37.44 -17.84
C TYR A 1148 -5.07 38.79 -18.41
N GLU A 1149 -5.00 39.86 -17.63
CA GLU A 1149 -5.38 41.21 -18.09
C GLU A 1149 -4.44 41.70 -19.20
N GLU A 1150 -3.14 41.50 -19.02
CA GLU A 1150 -2.11 41.79 -20.02
C GLU A 1150 -2.32 40.99 -21.31
N GLN A 1151 -2.61 39.69 -21.20
CA GLN A 1151 -2.93 38.86 -22.36
C GLN A 1151 -4.15 39.40 -23.11
N LYS A 1152 -5.23 39.75 -22.41
CA LYS A 1152 -6.43 40.31 -23.06
C LYS A 1152 -6.12 41.62 -23.80
N ALA A 1153 -5.34 42.50 -23.20
CA ALA A 1153 -4.93 43.75 -23.83
C ALA A 1153 -4.06 43.51 -25.08
N LEU A 1154 -3.12 42.56 -25.01
CA LEU A 1154 -2.28 42.16 -26.13
C LEU A 1154 -3.13 41.61 -27.31
N LEU A 1155 -4.01 40.65 -27.03
CA LEU A 1155 -4.84 40.03 -28.06
C LEU A 1155 -5.81 41.02 -28.71
N ALA A 1156 -6.37 41.96 -27.93
CA ALA A 1156 -7.21 43.01 -28.47
C ALA A 1156 -6.47 43.90 -29.48
N LYS A 1157 -5.20 44.24 -29.21
CA LYS A 1157 -4.36 44.99 -30.17
C LYS A 1157 -4.11 44.19 -31.44
N ILE A 1158 -3.75 42.90 -31.34
CA ILE A 1158 -3.49 42.05 -32.51
C ILE A 1158 -4.76 41.90 -33.37
N ASP A 1159 -5.89 41.55 -32.73
CA ASP A 1159 -7.13 41.22 -33.44
C ASP A 1159 -7.86 42.47 -34.00
N THR A 1160 -7.64 43.67 -33.43
CA THR A 1160 -8.33 44.92 -33.83
C THR A 1160 -7.47 45.87 -34.67
N GLU A 1161 -6.17 45.95 -34.40
CA GLU A 1161 -5.26 46.92 -35.03
C GLU A 1161 -4.47 46.32 -36.21
N GLY A 1162 -4.64 45.02 -36.50
CA GLY A 1162 -4.01 44.37 -37.66
C GLY A 1162 -2.49 44.24 -37.58
N LYS A 1163 -1.91 44.33 -36.36
CA LYS A 1163 -0.48 44.15 -36.11
C LYS A 1163 -0.04 42.73 -36.44
N SER A 1164 1.17 42.58 -36.98
CA SER A 1164 1.77 41.26 -37.21
C SER A 1164 2.15 40.59 -35.90
N ILE A 1165 2.26 39.25 -35.93
CA ILE A 1165 2.67 38.45 -34.75
C ILE A 1165 4.09 38.83 -34.30
N ASP A 1166 4.98 39.11 -35.25
CA ASP A 1166 6.37 39.47 -34.96
C ASP A 1166 6.47 40.84 -34.26
N GLU A 1167 5.71 41.84 -34.71
CA GLU A 1167 5.61 43.15 -34.04
C GLU A 1167 5.04 43.03 -32.61
N ALA A 1168 4.10 42.12 -32.39
CA ALA A 1168 3.50 41.89 -31.08
C ALA A 1168 4.45 41.14 -30.10
N ILE A 1169 5.32 40.28 -30.62
CA ILE A 1169 6.35 39.58 -29.84
C ILE A 1169 7.52 40.51 -29.52
N GLU A 1170 7.95 41.37 -30.46
CA GLU A 1170 9.01 42.37 -30.22
C GLU A 1170 8.61 43.41 -29.16
N GLU A 1171 7.34 43.87 -29.13
CA GLU A 1171 6.84 44.75 -28.06
C GLU A 1171 6.89 44.07 -26.67
N LEU A 1172 6.78 42.75 -26.59
CA LEU A 1172 6.89 41.98 -25.35
C LEU A 1172 8.33 41.75 -24.89
N ALA A 1173 9.31 41.77 -25.81
CA ALA A 1173 10.73 41.64 -25.47
C ALA A 1173 11.34 42.95 -24.93
N HIS A 1174 10.66 44.08 -25.15
CA HIS A 1174 11.08 45.43 -24.76
C HIS A 1174 10.29 46.04 -23.58
N ALA A 1175 9.30 45.33 -23.04
CA ALA A 1175 8.52 45.69 -21.84
C ALA A 1175 8.91 44.80 -20.65
#